data_AF-A0A347AEJ8-F1
#
_entry.id   AF-A0A347AEJ8-F1
#
_cell.length_a   1.000
_cell.length_b   1.000
_cell.length_c   1.000
_cell.angle_alpha   90.00
_cell.angle_beta   90.00
_cell.angle_gamma   90.00
#
_symmetry.space_group_name_H-M   'P 1'
#
loop_
_entity.id
_entity.type
_entity.pdbx_description
1 polymer ?
#
loop_
_entity_poly.entity_id
_entity_poly.type
_entity_poly.pdbx_seq_one_letter_code
_entity_poly.pdbx_strand_id
1 'polypeptide(L)'
;MNNHDYSEGEGYLAEFKILIQENGSLNASELEKKLKLWGYDAIKFDFSGRNIIKKVKNIQPDLILMDNILKDSLDKFERGIITHSNVQVLYLTSNNYGLPSKILNTSESASYLVKPFNDNDLKFVLENAVEKNNIEKRLKKTLNYLQFISDNMIDCIGQLNSKGIIQYVSSSIKKTFGYDPEKLVGKSIFEFLHSDDLDRTLTAFKEDIASNTQTIIQNRFKHYDGHYVWIETVGNPITEDSGKVIGVVFSTRDITNRIEIEKELNEIKNRFQRINSLMNDLISEIDSETNFVYLSPSYNRVLGYNPKELLGKSIFLHIHPEDQRHVIKTFRKVIVSGKSEKIVSRHKHADGHYLWIESIGIPYIDENGNFNGCLITARDITVRKKMEDILEFHSQITENLASGVIVVCAADSTIVYTNTMFDVLFGYDKDEIIGQNVVNLFYDDDDESSISTYKTIMDILKREGRWEGELKNVKKNGEIFCSHLIISTFDSHEHGKVWIGVHEDISKRKKMEKALENASKYARNLIEASLDPMVTISPNGKITDVNKATENVTGLNREELIGTDFSEYFTDPDKAKMGYQKALFFGSLQHYPLTIRHSSGNVKQVLYNATVYRNNMGEVEGVFAAAHDVTKLKKARKALKNSERYYRSLIENTLDVIFVLDDEGNVNYASPSIKRVFGYEADDIIGFNVFDFIHPEDLPEILDIFFREIENDASNIRLTVRCQHENGSWLRCKIVAQNLINDPAVNGVVINARDITERYD
;
A
#
# COMPACT_ATOMS: atom_id res chain seq x y z
N MET A 1 77.12 -6.09 0.54
CA MET A 1 78.20 -5.40 1.28
C MET A 1 78.39 -6.13 2.62
N ASN A 2 79.24 -7.14 2.62
CA ASN A 2 79.91 -7.65 3.82
C ASN A 2 81.39 -7.50 3.51
N ASN A 3 82.08 -6.69 4.30
CA ASN A 3 83.51 -6.46 4.19
C ASN A 3 84.24 -7.77 4.50
N HIS A 4 84.76 -8.42 3.46
CA HIS A 4 85.92 -9.27 3.62
C HIS A 4 87.11 -8.45 3.10
N ASP A 5 87.90 -7.97 4.07
CA ASP A 5 89.23 -7.42 3.86
C ASP A 5 90.08 -8.45 3.10
N TYR A 6 90.48 -8.07 1.89
CA TYR A 6 91.60 -8.69 1.20
C TYR A 6 92.89 -8.11 1.78
N SER A 7 93.31 -8.60 2.94
CA SER A 7 94.69 -8.45 3.43
C SER A 7 95.43 -9.77 3.27
N GLU A 8 95.71 -10.14 2.03
CA GLU A 8 96.42 -11.37 1.70
C GLU A 8 97.72 -11.05 0.99
N GLY A 9 98.73 -10.72 1.80
CA GLY A 9 100.11 -10.58 1.36
C GLY A 9 101.13 -11.29 2.25
N GLU A 10 100.86 -11.50 3.54
CA GLU A 10 101.90 -11.94 4.50
C GLU A 10 101.50 -13.12 5.41
N GLY A 11 100.30 -13.71 5.26
CA GLY A 11 99.81 -14.79 6.14
C GLY A 11 99.93 -16.24 5.62
N TYR A 12 100.32 -16.43 4.35
CA TYR A 12 100.06 -17.70 3.65
C TYR A 12 101.03 -18.85 3.92
N LEU A 13 102.21 -18.57 4.48
CA LEU A 13 103.23 -19.62 4.69
C LEU A 13 102.98 -20.42 5.97
N ALA A 14 102.38 -19.80 7.00
CA ALA A 14 102.23 -20.36 8.35
C ALA A 14 101.20 -21.50 8.47
N GLU A 15 100.34 -21.70 7.47
CA GLU A 15 99.35 -22.78 7.44
C GLU A 15 99.75 -23.97 6.55
N PHE A 16 100.84 -23.87 5.79
CA PHE A 16 101.24 -24.91 4.86
C PHE A 16 102.04 -26.00 5.58
N LYS A 17 101.40 -27.14 5.85
CA LYS A 17 101.97 -28.23 6.64
C LYS A 17 102.87 -29.14 5.82
N ILE A 18 104.15 -29.17 6.18
CA ILE A 18 105.14 -29.98 5.49
C ILE A 18 105.58 -31.15 6.39
N LEU A 19 105.30 -32.38 6.00
CA LEU A 19 105.87 -33.55 6.68
C LEU A 19 107.22 -33.89 6.08
N ILE A 20 108.23 -34.06 6.93
CA ILE A 20 109.59 -34.42 6.50
C ILE A 20 109.86 -35.87 6.86
N GLN A 21 110.24 -36.66 5.86
CA GLN A 21 110.75 -38.02 6.00
C GLN A 21 112.27 -38.06 5.83
N GLU A 22 112.94 -38.68 6.79
CA GLU A 22 114.41 -38.85 6.82
C GLU A 22 114.78 -40.29 6.47
N ASN A 23 115.16 -40.57 5.22
CA ASN A 23 115.69 -41.88 4.80
C ASN A 23 117.11 -41.77 4.18
N GLY A 24 117.75 -40.59 4.22
CA GLY A 24 119.03 -40.29 3.56
C GLY A 24 120.07 -39.62 4.46
N SER A 25 121.02 -38.90 3.85
CA SER A 25 122.16 -38.26 4.53
C SER A 25 121.91 -36.81 4.98
N LEU A 26 120.70 -36.25 4.79
CA LEU A 26 120.36 -34.94 5.35
C LEU A 26 119.88 -35.08 6.79
N ASN A 27 120.28 -34.15 7.65
CA ASN A 27 119.77 -34.04 9.01
C ASN A 27 118.36 -33.41 8.98
N ALA A 28 117.32 -34.21 9.15
CA ALA A 28 115.94 -33.72 9.09
C ALA A 28 115.62 -32.73 10.23
N SER A 29 116.33 -32.77 11.35
CA SER A 29 116.18 -31.77 12.41
C SER A 29 116.74 -30.40 12.02
N GLU A 30 117.72 -30.36 11.12
CA GLU A 30 118.23 -29.12 10.53
C GLU A 30 117.28 -28.58 9.47
N LEU A 31 116.76 -29.46 8.61
CA LEU A 31 115.76 -29.12 7.59
C LEU A 31 114.44 -28.61 8.21
N GLU A 32 113.96 -29.24 9.28
CA GLU A 32 112.76 -28.83 10.02
C GLU A 32 112.92 -27.43 10.63
N LYS A 33 114.04 -27.18 11.33
CA LYS A 33 114.34 -25.85 11.89
C LYS A 33 114.37 -24.79 10.81
N LYS A 34 114.95 -25.12 9.65
CA LYS A 34 115.10 -24.22 8.51
C LYS A 34 113.76 -23.89 7.85
N LEU A 35 112.91 -24.88 7.62
CA LEU A 35 111.57 -24.70 7.07
C LEU A 35 110.68 -23.89 8.01
N LYS A 36 110.77 -24.13 9.32
CA LYS A 36 110.13 -23.29 10.35
C LYS A 36 110.63 -21.84 10.32
N LEU A 37 111.93 -21.64 10.08
CA LEU A 37 112.52 -20.30 9.93
C LEU A 37 112.01 -19.57 8.67
N TRP A 38 111.70 -20.33 7.61
CA TRP A 38 111.06 -19.80 6.41
C TRP A 38 109.53 -19.66 6.53
N GLY A 39 108.97 -19.94 7.72
CA GLY A 39 107.57 -19.73 8.04
C GLY A 39 106.64 -20.91 7.74
N TYR A 40 107.17 -22.09 7.37
CA TYR A 40 106.37 -23.29 7.12
C TYR A 40 106.12 -24.10 8.42
N ASP A 41 104.94 -24.71 8.56
CA ASP A 41 104.65 -25.65 9.64
C ASP A 41 105.24 -27.03 9.31
N ALA A 42 106.54 -27.18 9.55
CA ALA A 42 107.28 -28.39 9.25
C ALA A 42 107.28 -29.38 10.42
N ILE A 43 106.87 -30.62 10.18
CA ILE A 43 106.80 -31.68 11.19
C ILE A 43 107.70 -32.83 10.75
N LYS A 44 108.72 -33.15 11.57
CA LYS A 44 109.49 -34.39 11.38
C LYS A 44 108.61 -35.58 11.69
N PHE A 45 108.54 -36.53 10.76
CA PHE A 45 107.66 -37.68 10.88
C PHE A 45 108.43 -38.98 10.64
N ASP A 46 108.32 -39.91 11.58
CA ASP A 46 108.91 -41.25 11.44
C ASP A 46 107.94 -42.15 10.67
N PHE A 47 108.38 -42.60 9.50
CA PHE A 47 107.65 -43.48 8.60
C PHE A 47 107.93 -44.97 8.88
N SER A 48 108.38 -45.34 10.08
CA SER A 48 108.49 -46.73 10.51
C SER A 48 107.18 -47.27 11.13
N GLY A 49 106.69 -48.42 10.64
CA GLY A 49 105.56 -49.17 11.23
C GLY A 49 104.28 -49.31 10.38
N ARG A 50 103.42 -50.29 10.70
CA ARG A 50 102.28 -50.73 9.86
C ARG A 50 101.07 -49.76 9.74
N ASN A 51 101.12 -48.54 10.29
CA ASN A 51 99.93 -47.66 10.47
C ASN A 51 100.07 -46.21 9.97
N ILE A 52 101.01 -45.96 9.05
CA ILE A 52 101.38 -44.62 8.57
C ILE A 52 100.25 -43.91 7.82
N ILE A 53 99.52 -44.58 6.94
CA ILE A 53 98.44 -43.97 6.12
C ILE A 53 97.36 -43.33 7.00
N LYS A 54 97.01 -43.98 8.13
CA LYS A 54 96.03 -43.45 9.08
C LYS A 54 96.55 -42.22 9.82
N LYS A 55 97.85 -42.19 10.15
CA LYS A 55 98.50 -41.03 10.78
C LYS A 55 98.61 -39.85 9.81
N VAL A 56 98.97 -40.08 8.55
CA VAL A 56 99.00 -39.05 7.50
C VAL A 56 97.61 -38.47 7.27
N LYS A 57 96.55 -39.29 7.22
CA LYS A 57 95.15 -38.81 7.14
C LYS A 57 94.71 -37.96 8.33
N ASN A 58 95.27 -38.18 9.53
CA ASN A 58 94.96 -37.37 10.70
C ASN A 58 95.71 -36.03 10.70
N ILE A 59 96.96 -36.02 10.24
CA ILE A 59 97.78 -34.80 10.20
C ILE A 59 97.35 -33.88 9.05
N GLN A 60 96.88 -34.46 7.93
CA GLN A 60 96.52 -33.77 6.70
C GLN A 60 97.60 -32.78 6.24
N PRO A 61 98.81 -33.28 5.92
CA PRO A 61 99.86 -32.44 5.38
C PRO A 61 99.49 -31.89 4.00
N ASP A 62 100.04 -30.72 3.69
CA ASP A 62 99.93 -30.09 2.37
C ASP A 62 101.03 -30.57 1.42
N LEU A 63 102.20 -30.91 1.96
CA LEU A 63 103.33 -31.44 1.22
C LEU A 63 104.09 -32.46 2.07
N ILE A 64 104.61 -33.50 1.41
CA ILE A 64 105.53 -34.45 2.03
C ILE A 64 106.91 -34.29 1.37
N LEU A 65 107.92 -33.91 2.16
CA LEU A 65 109.32 -33.92 1.77
C LEU A 65 109.93 -35.28 2.08
N MET A 66 110.41 -35.97 1.05
CA MET A 66 111.05 -37.28 1.21
C MET A 66 112.53 -37.18 0.86
N ASP A 67 113.40 -37.30 1.87
CA ASP A 67 114.84 -37.47 1.65
C ASP A 67 115.16 -38.93 1.38
N ASN A 68 115.44 -39.31 0.12
CA ASN A 68 115.66 -40.71 -0.26
C ASN A 68 116.91 -40.90 -1.12
N ILE A 69 117.58 -42.04 -0.93
CA ILE A 69 118.59 -42.56 -1.87
C ILE A 69 117.83 -43.46 -2.85
N LEU A 70 117.52 -42.96 -4.04
CA LEU A 70 116.79 -43.73 -5.06
C LEU A 70 117.49 -45.07 -5.35
N LYS A 71 117.02 -46.17 -4.77
CA LYS A 71 117.23 -47.53 -5.30
C LYS A 71 116.16 -47.78 -6.37
N ASP A 72 116.46 -48.60 -7.37
CA ASP A 72 115.66 -48.87 -8.58
C ASP A 72 114.21 -49.37 -8.38
N SER A 73 113.70 -49.40 -7.14
CA SER A 73 112.31 -49.69 -6.82
C SER A 73 111.83 -48.89 -5.60
N LEU A 74 110.81 -48.04 -5.79
CA LEU A 74 109.97 -47.51 -4.70
C LEU A 74 109.44 -48.68 -3.86
N ASP A 75 109.60 -48.61 -2.55
CA ASP A 75 109.16 -49.67 -1.66
C ASP A 75 107.62 -49.77 -1.66
N LYS A 76 107.03 -50.95 -1.40
CA LYS A 76 105.55 -51.14 -1.39
C LYS A 76 104.83 -50.12 -0.48
N PHE A 77 105.55 -49.65 0.53
CA PHE A 77 105.11 -48.66 1.53
C PHE A 77 104.98 -47.24 0.96
N GLU A 78 105.92 -46.80 0.12
CA GLU A 78 105.93 -45.45 -0.46
C GLU A 78 104.80 -45.27 -1.49
N ARG A 79 104.50 -46.33 -2.27
CA ARG A 79 103.36 -46.32 -3.21
C ARG A 79 102.01 -46.18 -2.50
N GLY A 80 101.86 -46.75 -1.31
CA GLY A 80 100.61 -46.70 -0.54
C GLY A 80 100.24 -45.30 -0.07
N ILE A 81 101.22 -44.46 0.24
CA ILE A 81 101.01 -43.06 0.62
C ILE A 81 100.58 -42.25 -0.62
N ILE A 82 101.33 -42.36 -1.72
CA ILE A 82 101.07 -41.63 -2.97
C ILE A 82 99.68 -41.96 -3.54
N THR A 83 99.26 -43.23 -3.49
CA THR A 83 97.96 -43.66 -4.06
C THR A 83 96.74 -43.37 -3.18
N HIS A 84 96.91 -43.13 -1.87
CA HIS A 84 95.77 -43.06 -0.94
C HIS A 84 95.64 -41.74 -0.17
N SER A 85 96.61 -40.82 -0.22
CA SER A 85 96.54 -39.55 0.50
C SER A 85 96.27 -38.32 -0.36
N ASN A 86 96.41 -38.37 -1.70
CA ASN A 86 96.21 -37.21 -2.59
C ASN A 86 97.03 -35.96 -2.17
N VAL A 87 98.14 -36.16 -1.47
CA VAL A 87 99.05 -35.11 -0.98
C VAL A 87 100.24 -35.02 -1.93
N GLN A 88 100.70 -33.81 -2.23
CA GLN A 88 101.87 -33.58 -3.07
C GLN A 88 103.15 -34.11 -2.39
N VAL A 89 104.05 -34.72 -3.15
CA VAL A 89 105.31 -35.27 -2.62
C VAL A 89 106.49 -34.64 -3.36
N LEU A 90 107.45 -34.09 -2.61
CA LEU A 90 108.71 -33.54 -3.12
C LEU A 90 109.88 -34.42 -2.67
N TYR A 91 110.61 -34.98 -3.64
CA TYR A 91 111.74 -35.86 -3.41
C TYR A 91 113.07 -35.11 -3.41
N LEU A 92 113.91 -35.32 -2.39
CA LEU A 92 115.28 -34.83 -2.33
C LEU A 92 116.23 -36.00 -2.62
N THR A 93 116.95 -35.98 -3.75
CA THR A 93 117.70 -37.15 -4.25
C THR A 93 119.18 -36.85 -4.53
N SER A 94 120.07 -37.84 -4.39
CA SER A 94 121.53 -37.69 -4.60
C SER A 94 122.02 -38.11 -5.99
N ASN A 95 121.16 -38.60 -6.88
CA ASN A 95 121.55 -39.14 -8.18
C ASN A 95 121.37 -38.11 -9.30
N ASN A 96 122.43 -37.89 -10.10
CA ASN A 96 122.42 -37.02 -11.30
C ASN A 96 121.80 -37.66 -12.55
N TYR A 97 121.35 -38.91 -12.46
CA TYR A 97 120.54 -39.56 -13.48
C TYR A 97 119.07 -39.40 -13.08
N GLY A 98 118.26 -38.81 -13.97
CA GLY A 98 116.84 -38.51 -13.73
C GLY A 98 116.01 -39.69 -13.21
N LEU A 99 114.83 -39.38 -12.67
CA LEU A 99 113.89 -40.36 -12.08
C LEU A 99 113.71 -41.61 -12.96
N PRO A 100 113.68 -42.82 -12.38
CA PRO A 100 113.29 -44.03 -13.11
C PRO A 100 111.92 -43.83 -13.77
N SER A 101 111.80 -44.15 -15.06
CA SER A 101 110.58 -43.99 -15.87
C SER A 101 109.32 -44.63 -15.29
N LYS A 102 109.46 -45.58 -14.36
CA LYS A 102 108.35 -46.19 -13.62
C LYS A 102 107.69 -45.27 -12.56
N ILE A 103 108.37 -44.22 -12.09
CA ILE A 103 107.84 -43.28 -11.08
C ILE A 103 107.01 -42.18 -11.76
N LEU A 104 107.49 -41.68 -12.91
CA LEU A 104 106.80 -40.68 -13.73
C LEU A 104 105.42 -41.14 -14.22
N ASN A 105 105.23 -42.45 -14.46
CA ASN A 105 103.95 -42.98 -14.91
C ASN A 105 102.91 -43.22 -13.80
N THR A 106 103.28 -43.06 -12.52
CA THR A 106 102.39 -43.39 -11.38
C THR A 106 101.86 -42.19 -10.60
N SER A 107 102.38 -40.97 -10.80
CA SER A 107 101.86 -39.78 -10.15
C SER A 107 102.21 -38.51 -10.93
N GLU A 108 101.20 -37.80 -11.44
CA GLU A 108 101.34 -36.46 -12.07
C GLU A 108 101.78 -35.36 -11.07
N SER A 109 101.90 -35.69 -9.78
CA SER A 109 102.08 -34.76 -8.66
C SER A 109 103.43 -34.87 -7.94
N ALA A 110 104.39 -35.65 -8.45
CA ALA A 110 105.71 -35.80 -7.82
C ALA A 110 106.73 -34.80 -8.39
N SER A 111 107.23 -33.88 -7.55
CA SER A 111 108.35 -32.99 -7.86
C SER A 111 109.65 -33.55 -7.27
N TYR A 112 110.82 -33.18 -7.80
CA TYR A 112 112.12 -33.61 -7.24
C TYR A 112 113.18 -32.51 -7.26
N LEU A 113 114.16 -32.62 -6.36
CA LEU A 113 115.32 -31.75 -6.24
C LEU A 113 116.59 -32.58 -6.02
N VAL A 114 117.66 -32.31 -6.78
CA VAL A 114 118.91 -33.10 -6.77
C VAL A 114 119.97 -32.46 -5.87
N LYS A 115 120.70 -33.26 -5.08
CA LYS A 115 121.79 -32.83 -4.19
C LYS A 115 123.14 -32.76 -4.94
N PRO A 116 124.05 -31.84 -4.58
CA PRO A 116 123.87 -30.78 -3.58
C PRO A 116 123.02 -29.63 -4.16
N PHE A 117 121.99 -29.22 -3.42
CA PHE A 117 121.16 -28.06 -3.74
C PHE A 117 121.45 -26.94 -2.74
N ASN A 118 121.27 -25.68 -3.16
CA ASN A 118 121.35 -24.55 -2.25
C ASN A 118 119.96 -24.20 -1.68
N ASP A 119 119.93 -23.25 -0.75
CA ASP A 119 118.71 -22.81 -0.06
C ASP A 119 117.68 -22.20 -1.01
N ASN A 120 118.13 -21.47 -2.03
CA ASN A 120 117.26 -20.83 -3.01
C ASN A 120 116.60 -21.87 -3.91
N ASP A 121 117.31 -22.94 -4.28
CA ASP A 121 116.77 -24.02 -5.10
C ASP A 121 115.63 -24.76 -4.36
N LEU A 122 115.84 -25.09 -3.08
CA LEU A 122 114.81 -25.71 -2.25
C LEU A 122 113.62 -24.77 -2.02
N LYS A 123 113.89 -23.49 -1.75
CA LYS A 123 112.85 -22.48 -1.55
C LYS A 123 111.98 -22.28 -2.80
N PHE A 124 112.58 -22.20 -3.99
CA PHE A 124 111.85 -22.04 -5.25
C PHE A 124 110.91 -23.22 -5.57
N VAL A 125 111.36 -24.45 -5.33
CA VAL A 125 110.52 -25.63 -5.57
C VAL A 125 109.38 -25.74 -4.56
N LEU A 126 109.64 -25.36 -3.30
CA LEU A 126 108.61 -25.28 -2.26
C LEU A 126 107.55 -24.22 -2.59
N GLU A 127 107.96 -23.02 -2.99
CA GLU A 127 107.04 -21.93 -3.36
C GLU A 127 106.11 -22.34 -4.52
N ASN A 128 106.64 -23.00 -5.57
CA ASN A 128 105.82 -23.54 -6.67
C ASN A 128 104.83 -24.62 -6.22
N ALA A 129 105.25 -25.51 -5.30
CA ALA A 129 104.37 -26.55 -4.76
C ALA A 129 103.22 -25.95 -3.93
N VAL A 130 103.53 -24.93 -3.12
CA VAL A 130 102.55 -24.18 -2.34
C VAL A 130 101.53 -23.49 -3.24
N GLU A 131 101.99 -22.79 -4.28
CA GLU A 131 101.13 -22.09 -5.22
C GLU A 131 100.17 -23.05 -5.94
N LYS A 132 100.67 -24.19 -6.44
CA LYS A 132 99.85 -25.22 -7.09
C LYS A 132 98.75 -25.75 -6.17
N ASN A 133 99.09 -26.14 -4.94
CA ASN A 133 98.11 -26.67 -3.98
C ASN A 133 97.07 -25.60 -3.58
N ASN A 134 97.50 -24.35 -3.43
CA ASN A 134 96.58 -23.23 -3.15
C ASN A 134 95.58 -22.99 -4.29
N ILE A 135 96.03 -23.07 -5.55
CA ILE A 135 95.15 -22.98 -6.72
C ILE A 135 94.13 -24.13 -6.73
N GLU A 136 94.56 -25.37 -6.50
CA GLU A 136 93.66 -26.53 -6.47
C GLU A 136 92.62 -26.44 -5.34
N LYS A 137 93.06 -26.04 -4.13
CA LYS A 137 92.14 -25.79 -3.00
C LYS A 137 91.17 -24.65 -3.31
N ARG A 138 91.63 -23.55 -3.90
CA ARG A 138 90.79 -22.40 -4.28
C ARG A 138 89.76 -22.80 -5.34
N LEU A 139 90.17 -23.54 -6.36
CA LEU A 139 89.29 -24.08 -7.40
C LEU A 139 88.21 -24.96 -6.79
N LYS A 140 88.58 -25.91 -5.91
CA LYS A 140 87.63 -26.79 -5.22
C LYS A 140 86.66 -26.01 -4.32
N LYS A 141 87.14 -25.01 -3.59
CA LYS A 141 86.31 -24.14 -2.76
C LYS A 141 85.32 -23.33 -3.60
N THR A 142 85.78 -22.76 -4.72
CA THR A 142 84.92 -22.03 -5.66
C THR A 142 83.87 -22.94 -6.31
N LEU A 143 84.24 -24.13 -6.75
CA LEU A 143 83.30 -25.11 -7.32
C LEU A 143 82.22 -25.52 -6.31
N ASN A 144 82.61 -25.84 -5.07
CA ASN A 144 81.66 -26.17 -4.01
C ASN A 144 80.73 -25.00 -3.68
N TYR A 145 81.24 -23.77 -3.69
CA TYR A 145 80.44 -22.56 -3.45
C TYR A 145 79.43 -22.31 -4.58
N LEU A 146 79.85 -22.44 -5.84
CA LEU A 146 78.96 -22.31 -7.00
C LEU A 146 77.86 -23.38 -6.99
N GLN A 147 78.20 -24.61 -6.61
CA GLN A 147 77.23 -25.69 -6.48
C GLN A 147 76.24 -25.42 -5.33
N PHE A 148 76.72 -24.95 -4.17
CA PHE A 148 75.85 -24.58 -3.05
C PHE A 148 74.86 -23.46 -3.41
N ILE A 149 75.30 -22.44 -4.15
CA ILE A 149 74.41 -21.38 -4.64
C ILE A 149 73.34 -21.98 -5.56
N SER A 150 73.74 -22.76 -6.57
CA SER A 150 72.85 -23.42 -7.52
C SER A 150 71.79 -24.30 -6.82
N ASP A 151 72.19 -25.05 -5.80
CA ASP A 151 71.34 -25.99 -5.07
C ASP A 151 70.34 -25.32 -4.10
N ASN A 152 70.62 -24.08 -3.69
CA ASN A 152 69.75 -23.31 -2.80
C ASN A 152 68.98 -22.19 -3.51
N MET A 153 69.10 -22.07 -4.83
CA MET A 153 68.24 -21.19 -5.61
C MET A 153 66.79 -21.70 -5.60
N ILE A 154 65.84 -20.77 -5.54
CA ILE A 154 64.40 -21.07 -5.68
C ILE A 154 64.11 -21.55 -7.10
N ASP A 155 64.76 -20.91 -8.09
CA ASP A 155 64.61 -21.27 -9.49
C ASP A 155 65.49 -22.47 -9.84
N CYS A 156 64.99 -23.31 -10.75
CA CYS A 156 65.73 -24.44 -11.29
C CYS A 156 66.64 -23.95 -12.42
N ILE A 157 67.95 -24.10 -12.24
CA ILE A 157 68.94 -23.71 -13.23
C ILE A 157 69.41 -24.94 -13.98
N GLY A 158 69.50 -24.87 -15.30
CA GLY A 158 70.10 -25.93 -16.09
C GLY A 158 70.82 -25.42 -17.33
N GLN A 159 71.54 -26.32 -17.97
CA GLN A 159 72.27 -26.08 -19.20
C GLN A 159 71.81 -27.07 -20.25
N LEU A 160 71.50 -26.56 -21.44
CA LEU A 160 71.16 -27.33 -22.63
C LEU A 160 72.27 -27.19 -23.66
N ASN A 161 72.51 -28.22 -24.47
CA ASN A 161 73.29 -28.07 -25.69
C ASN A 161 72.46 -27.44 -26.82
N SER A 162 73.08 -27.15 -27.96
CA SER A 162 72.42 -26.59 -29.16
C SER A 162 71.29 -27.45 -29.77
N LYS A 163 71.07 -28.68 -29.27
CA LYS A 163 69.95 -29.56 -29.66
C LYS A 163 68.85 -29.65 -28.59
N GLY A 164 68.96 -28.91 -27.49
CA GLY A 164 68.00 -28.94 -26.38
C GLY A 164 68.13 -30.17 -25.47
N ILE A 165 69.30 -30.82 -25.46
CA ILE A 165 69.61 -31.94 -24.56
C ILE A 165 70.20 -31.36 -23.27
N ILE A 166 69.69 -31.83 -22.12
CA ILE A 166 70.11 -31.40 -20.79
C ILE A 166 71.54 -31.88 -20.51
N GLN A 167 72.47 -30.94 -20.31
CA GLN A 167 73.86 -31.20 -19.92
C GLN A 167 74.05 -31.08 -18.41
N TYR A 168 73.32 -30.17 -17.78
CA TYR A 168 73.35 -29.95 -16.34
C TYR A 168 71.98 -29.45 -15.87
N VAL A 169 71.61 -29.81 -14.63
CA VAL A 169 70.46 -29.23 -13.94
C VAL A 169 70.75 -29.21 -12.43
N SER A 170 70.37 -28.13 -11.76
CA SER A 170 70.55 -27.94 -10.32
C SER A 170 69.73 -28.94 -9.51
N SER A 171 70.14 -29.22 -8.27
CA SER A 171 69.37 -30.14 -7.40
C SER A 171 67.99 -29.60 -6.99
N SER A 172 67.75 -28.29 -7.15
CA SER A 172 66.44 -27.67 -6.92
C SER A 172 65.32 -28.28 -7.79
N ILE A 173 65.65 -28.86 -8.96
CA ILE A 173 64.67 -29.58 -9.82
C ILE A 173 63.97 -30.73 -9.09
N LYS A 174 64.63 -31.35 -8.09
CA LYS A 174 64.04 -32.42 -7.30
C LYS A 174 62.96 -31.92 -6.34
N LYS A 175 63.14 -30.72 -5.79
CA LYS A 175 62.18 -30.08 -4.89
C LYS A 175 60.96 -29.58 -5.66
N THR A 176 61.19 -28.96 -6.82
CA THR A 176 60.13 -28.30 -7.60
C THR A 176 59.39 -29.25 -8.54
N PHE A 177 60.08 -30.23 -9.14
CA PHE A 177 59.50 -31.10 -10.18
C PHE A 177 59.61 -32.60 -9.89
N GLY A 178 60.21 -32.99 -8.76
CA GLY A 178 60.31 -34.39 -8.31
C GLY A 178 61.36 -35.24 -9.04
N TYR A 179 62.10 -34.70 -10.00
CA TYR A 179 63.11 -35.46 -10.76
C TYR A 179 64.46 -35.48 -10.07
N ASP A 180 65.14 -36.64 -10.12
CA ASP A 180 66.57 -36.70 -9.80
C ASP A 180 67.39 -36.05 -10.93
N PRO A 181 68.27 -35.06 -10.65
CA PRO A 181 69.07 -34.36 -11.65
C PRO A 181 69.80 -35.28 -12.63
N GLU A 182 70.45 -36.33 -12.11
CA GLU A 182 71.26 -37.28 -12.90
C GLU A 182 70.44 -38.06 -13.92
N LYS A 183 69.14 -38.27 -13.69
CA LYS A 183 68.24 -38.99 -14.61
C LYS A 183 67.72 -38.11 -15.75
N LEU A 184 67.88 -36.79 -15.64
CA LEU A 184 67.48 -35.82 -16.65
C LEU A 184 68.61 -35.50 -17.62
N VAL A 185 69.86 -35.55 -17.15
CA VAL A 185 71.04 -35.33 -18.01
C VAL A 185 71.03 -36.34 -19.16
N GLY A 186 71.22 -35.84 -20.39
CA GLY A 186 71.19 -36.63 -21.62
C GLY A 186 69.81 -36.76 -22.29
N LYS A 187 68.72 -36.33 -21.65
CA LYS A 187 67.38 -36.31 -22.25
C LYS A 187 67.07 -34.96 -22.91
N SER A 188 66.11 -34.96 -23.84
CA SER A 188 65.62 -33.71 -24.41
C SER A 188 64.69 -33.01 -23.42
N ILE A 189 64.90 -31.71 -23.20
CA ILE A 189 64.03 -30.92 -22.32
C ILE A 189 62.58 -30.87 -22.85
N PHE A 190 62.42 -30.99 -24.17
CA PHE A 190 61.13 -30.92 -24.86
C PHE A 190 60.22 -32.14 -24.59
N GLU A 191 60.78 -33.28 -24.16
CA GLU A 191 60.01 -34.48 -23.76
C GLU A 191 59.13 -34.24 -22.53
N PHE A 192 59.46 -33.22 -21.74
CA PHE A 192 58.79 -32.88 -20.49
C PHE A 192 57.79 -31.74 -20.64
N LEU A 193 57.65 -31.16 -21.83
CA LEU A 193 56.69 -30.09 -22.09
C LEU A 193 55.32 -30.65 -22.52
N HIS A 194 54.26 -29.90 -22.25
CA HIS A 194 52.94 -30.20 -22.79
C HIS A 194 52.92 -30.05 -24.32
N SER A 195 52.13 -30.87 -25.02
CA SER A 195 52.05 -30.92 -26.49
C SER A 195 51.78 -29.55 -27.11
N ASP A 196 50.80 -28.81 -26.59
CA ASP A 196 50.40 -27.52 -27.17
C ASP A 196 51.47 -26.42 -26.98
N ASP A 197 52.40 -26.60 -26.04
CA ASP A 197 53.45 -25.62 -25.75
C ASP A 197 54.75 -25.91 -26.55
N LEU A 198 54.84 -27.10 -27.16
CA LEU A 198 56.03 -27.64 -27.81
C LEU A 198 56.47 -26.81 -29.02
N ASP A 199 55.56 -26.54 -29.96
CA ASP A 199 55.88 -25.84 -31.21
C ASP A 199 56.39 -24.41 -30.94
N ARG A 200 55.69 -23.69 -30.05
CA ARG A 200 56.07 -22.33 -29.63
C ARG A 200 57.45 -22.33 -28.96
N THR A 201 57.69 -23.30 -28.09
CA THR A 201 58.96 -23.42 -27.35
C THR A 201 60.12 -23.80 -28.26
N LEU A 202 59.91 -24.73 -29.20
CA LEU A 202 60.92 -25.10 -30.18
C LEU A 202 61.29 -23.93 -31.10
N THR A 203 60.31 -23.09 -31.44
CA THR A 203 60.54 -21.89 -32.25
C THR A 203 61.37 -20.88 -31.49
N ALA A 204 60.95 -20.54 -30.25
CA ALA A 204 61.70 -19.63 -29.37
C ALA A 204 63.12 -20.13 -29.11
N PHE A 205 63.31 -21.42 -28.83
CA PHE A 205 64.63 -22.00 -28.60
C PHE A 205 65.55 -21.92 -29.83
N LYS A 206 65.01 -22.12 -31.04
CA LYS A 206 65.78 -21.97 -32.29
C LYS A 206 66.17 -20.52 -32.53
N GLU A 207 65.28 -19.57 -32.23
CA GLU A 207 65.54 -18.14 -32.33
C GLU A 207 66.60 -17.69 -31.33
N ASP A 208 66.51 -18.14 -30.08
CA ASP A 208 67.52 -17.86 -29.04
C ASP A 208 68.91 -18.32 -29.47
N ILE A 209 69.01 -19.50 -30.09
CA ILE A 209 70.28 -20.03 -30.62
C ILE A 209 70.77 -19.25 -31.85
N ALA A 210 69.87 -18.86 -32.76
CA ALA A 210 70.25 -18.21 -34.02
C ALA A 210 70.60 -16.73 -33.84
N SER A 211 69.88 -16.03 -32.97
CA SER A 211 69.92 -14.57 -32.84
C SER A 211 70.62 -14.08 -31.57
N ASN A 212 71.05 -15.00 -30.71
CA ASN A 212 71.67 -14.69 -29.41
C ASN A 212 70.78 -13.79 -28.53
N THR A 213 69.47 -14.04 -28.55
CA THR A 213 68.46 -13.29 -27.80
C THR A 213 68.02 -14.05 -26.56
N GLN A 214 67.59 -13.31 -25.54
CA GLN A 214 66.98 -13.87 -24.34
C GLN A 214 65.47 -13.86 -24.49
N THR A 215 64.84 -15.04 -24.40
CA THR A 215 63.37 -15.15 -24.42
C THR A 215 62.85 -15.65 -23.08
N ILE A 216 61.74 -15.06 -22.65
CA ILE A 216 60.97 -15.51 -21.49
C ILE A 216 59.74 -16.24 -22.03
N ILE A 217 59.58 -17.50 -21.65
CA ILE A 217 58.47 -18.35 -22.10
C ILE A 217 57.76 -18.99 -20.91
N GLN A 218 56.44 -19.08 -21.00
CA GLN A 218 55.62 -19.74 -19.98
C GLN A 218 55.06 -21.04 -20.53
N ASN A 219 55.44 -22.18 -19.96
CA ASN A 219 55.07 -23.49 -20.46
C ASN A 219 54.52 -24.38 -19.35
N ARG A 220 53.84 -25.46 -19.73
CA ARG A 220 53.48 -26.55 -18.82
C ARG A 220 54.58 -27.61 -18.85
N PHE A 221 55.22 -27.81 -17.71
CA PHE A 221 56.24 -28.82 -17.50
C PHE A 221 55.68 -30.01 -16.73
N LYS A 222 55.98 -31.22 -17.17
CA LYS A 222 55.47 -32.45 -16.60
C LYS A 222 56.25 -32.79 -15.33
N HIS A 223 55.59 -32.73 -14.19
CA HIS A 223 56.10 -33.20 -12.90
C HIS A 223 56.32 -34.72 -12.90
N TYR A 224 57.21 -35.22 -12.04
CA TYR A 224 57.59 -36.65 -11.99
C TYR A 224 56.42 -37.63 -11.76
N ASP A 225 55.41 -37.21 -11.01
CA ASP A 225 54.18 -37.98 -10.76
C ASP A 225 53.16 -37.93 -11.92
N GLY A 226 53.44 -37.16 -12.97
CA GLY A 226 52.68 -37.11 -14.21
C GLY A 226 51.75 -35.91 -14.40
N HIS A 227 51.53 -35.06 -13.40
CA HIS A 227 50.75 -33.82 -13.58
C HIS A 227 51.59 -32.72 -14.25
N TYR A 228 50.95 -31.65 -14.73
CA TYR A 228 51.63 -30.51 -15.35
C TYR A 228 51.67 -29.31 -14.40
N VAL A 229 52.83 -28.67 -14.31
CA VAL A 229 53.13 -27.47 -13.52
C VAL A 229 53.38 -26.32 -14.48
N TRP A 230 52.81 -25.14 -14.23
CA TRP A 230 53.10 -23.96 -15.03
C TRP A 230 54.44 -23.38 -14.64
N ILE A 231 55.31 -23.21 -15.63
CA ILE A 231 56.66 -22.70 -15.44
C ILE A 231 56.91 -21.47 -16.28
N GLU A 232 57.71 -20.55 -15.76
CA GLU A 232 58.30 -19.44 -16.50
C GLU A 232 59.80 -19.72 -16.65
N THR A 233 60.26 -19.89 -17.88
CA THR A 233 61.66 -20.18 -18.20
C THR A 233 62.29 -19.01 -18.91
N VAL A 234 63.45 -18.61 -18.44
CA VAL A 234 64.32 -17.62 -19.06
C VAL A 234 65.56 -18.35 -19.59
N GLY A 235 65.76 -18.32 -20.91
CA GLY A 235 66.92 -18.91 -21.58
C GLY A 235 67.96 -17.86 -21.95
N ASN A 236 69.22 -18.08 -21.61
CA ASN A 236 70.36 -17.27 -22.01
C ASN A 236 71.34 -18.13 -22.84
N PRO A 237 71.60 -17.77 -24.11
CA PRO A 237 72.53 -18.53 -24.94
C PRO A 237 73.97 -18.49 -24.42
N ILE A 238 74.70 -19.58 -24.61
CA ILE A 238 76.13 -19.71 -24.27
C ILE A 238 76.91 -19.73 -25.58
N THR A 239 77.87 -18.83 -25.73
CA THR A 239 78.73 -18.72 -26.91
C THR A 239 80.16 -19.16 -26.62
N GLU A 240 80.81 -19.80 -27.59
CA GLU A 240 82.28 -19.92 -27.62
C GLU A 240 82.95 -18.59 -27.99
N ASP A 241 84.26 -18.48 -27.76
CA ASP A 241 85.09 -17.33 -28.17
C ASP A 241 85.03 -17.02 -29.68
N SER A 242 84.61 -18.01 -30.48
CA SER A 242 84.37 -17.90 -31.93
C SER A 242 83.04 -17.20 -32.30
N GLY A 243 82.20 -16.87 -31.31
CA GLY A 243 80.85 -16.32 -31.50
C GLY A 243 79.77 -17.37 -31.79
N LYS A 244 80.11 -18.66 -31.83
CA LYS A 244 79.15 -19.75 -32.06
C LYS A 244 78.40 -20.11 -30.77
N VAL A 245 77.06 -20.14 -30.83
CA VAL A 245 76.24 -20.63 -29.72
C VAL A 245 76.39 -22.15 -29.56
N ILE A 246 76.80 -22.60 -28.39
CA ILE A 246 77.02 -24.01 -28.03
C ILE A 246 75.91 -24.59 -27.15
N GLY A 247 75.06 -23.74 -26.57
CA GLY A 247 74.00 -24.15 -25.66
C GLY A 247 73.20 -22.99 -25.09
N VAL A 248 72.37 -23.28 -24.10
CA VAL A 248 71.53 -22.30 -23.38
C VAL A 248 71.59 -22.60 -21.89
N VAL A 249 71.91 -21.61 -21.05
CA VAL A 249 71.63 -21.66 -19.61
C VAL A 249 70.20 -21.20 -19.42
N PHE A 250 69.37 -22.01 -18.79
CA PHE A 250 68.02 -21.64 -18.44
C PHE A 250 67.84 -21.51 -16.93
N SER A 251 66.97 -20.58 -16.52
CA SER A 251 66.41 -20.51 -15.18
C SER A 251 64.91 -20.71 -15.29
N THR A 252 64.33 -21.61 -14.50
CA THR A 252 62.91 -21.96 -14.54
C THR A 252 62.28 -21.79 -13.18
N ARG A 253 61.17 -21.03 -13.13
CA ARG A 253 60.37 -20.80 -11.93
C ARG A 253 58.99 -21.42 -12.05
N ASP A 254 58.48 -22.01 -10.98
CA ASP A 254 57.07 -22.43 -10.88
C ASP A 254 56.17 -21.19 -10.68
N ILE A 255 55.20 -21.02 -11.57
CA ILE A 255 54.21 -19.94 -11.57
C ILE A 255 52.76 -20.46 -11.45
N THR A 256 52.56 -21.73 -11.07
CA THR A 256 51.24 -22.37 -10.99
C THR A 256 50.28 -21.60 -10.10
N ASN A 257 50.69 -21.29 -8.87
CA ASN A 257 49.89 -20.49 -7.94
C ASN A 257 49.51 -19.11 -8.50
N ARG A 258 50.39 -18.50 -9.29
CA ARG A 258 50.12 -17.18 -9.89
C ARG A 258 49.03 -17.27 -10.95
N ILE A 259 49.12 -18.25 -11.85
CA ILE A 259 48.12 -18.48 -12.91
C ILE A 259 46.77 -18.87 -12.31
N GLU A 260 46.76 -19.70 -11.27
CA GLU A 260 45.52 -20.10 -10.58
C GLU A 260 44.82 -18.91 -9.92
N ILE A 261 45.55 -18.07 -9.17
CA ILE A 261 44.98 -16.86 -8.55
C ILE A 261 44.47 -15.87 -9.60
N GLU A 262 45.23 -15.61 -10.66
CA GLU A 262 44.80 -14.71 -11.74
C GLU A 262 43.53 -15.23 -12.43
N LYS A 263 43.44 -16.55 -12.64
CA LYS A 263 42.26 -17.20 -13.22
C LYS A 263 41.05 -17.12 -12.29
N GLU A 264 41.19 -17.47 -11.01
CA GLU A 264 40.11 -17.36 -10.01
C GLU A 264 39.61 -15.93 -9.89
N LEU A 265 40.53 -14.95 -9.85
CA LEU A 265 40.17 -13.54 -9.77
C LEU A 265 39.40 -13.09 -11.01
N ASN A 266 39.81 -13.54 -12.20
CA ASN A 266 39.11 -13.22 -13.43
C ASN A 266 37.73 -13.92 -13.52
N GLU A 267 37.62 -15.16 -13.04
CA GLU A 267 36.34 -15.87 -12.94
C GLU A 267 35.39 -15.18 -11.95
N ILE A 268 35.85 -14.80 -10.77
CA ILE A 268 35.08 -14.05 -9.77
C ILE A 268 34.65 -12.70 -10.35
N LYS A 269 35.54 -11.96 -11.01
CA LYS A 269 35.24 -10.67 -11.66
C LYS A 269 34.17 -10.82 -12.75
N ASN A 270 34.31 -11.80 -13.64
CA ASN A 270 33.35 -12.06 -14.71
C ASN A 270 32.01 -12.58 -14.17
N ARG A 271 32.03 -13.37 -13.09
CA ARG A 271 30.82 -13.82 -12.40
C ARG A 271 30.09 -12.66 -11.75
N PHE A 272 30.81 -11.78 -11.06
CA PHE A 272 30.25 -10.56 -10.44
C PHE A 272 29.62 -9.64 -11.49
N GLN A 273 30.30 -9.39 -12.62
CA GLN A 273 29.75 -8.60 -13.72
C GLN A 273 28.46 -9.19 -14.30
N ARG A 274 28.41 -10.52 -14.48
CA ARG A 274 27.19 -11.21 -14.96
C ARG A 274 26.03 -11.09 -13.97
N ILE A 275 26.28 -11.34 -12.69
CA ILE A 275 25.26 -11.21 -11.64
C ILE A 275 24.72 -9.78 -11.59
N ASN A 276 25.60 -8.76 -11.57
CA ASN A 276 25.20 -7.35 -11.58
C ASN A 276 24.45 -6.93 -12.85
N SER A 277 24.75 -7.54 -14.00
CA SER A 277 24.06 -7.24 -15.26
C SER A 277 22.63 -7.82 -15.31
N LEU A 278 22.35 -8.88 -14.55
CA LEU A 278 21.05 -9.56 -14.55
C LEU A 278 20.11 -9.05 -13.46
N MET A 279 20.64 -8.55 -12.34
CA MET A 279 19.80 -8.00 -11.26
C MET A 279 19.08 -6.73 -11.72
N ASN A 280 17.78 -6.63 -11.43
CA ASN A 280 17.01 -5.41 -11.63
C ASN A 280 17.13 -4.43 -10.45
N ASP A 281 17.71 -4.88 -9.33
CA ASP A 281 17.99 -4.01 -8.20
C ASP A 281 19.08 -3.00 -8.58
N LEU A 282 18.83 -1.75 -8.23
CA LEU A 282 19.73 -0.61 -8.33
C LEU A 282 20.80 -0.75 -7.24
N ILE A 283 22.03 -1.04 -7.62
CA ILE A 283 23.17 -1.04 -6.70
C ILE A 283 23.97 0.23 -6.91
N SER A 284 24.23 0.96 -5.83
CA SER A 284 25.08 2.14 -5.84
C SER A 284 25.94 2.21 -4.59
N GLU A 285 27.11 2.81 -4.71
CA GLU A 285 27.98 3.11 -3.59
C GLU A 285 28.21 4.62 -3.55
N ILE A 286 28.26 5.16 -2.34
CA ILE A 286 28.42 6.59 -2.11
C ILE A 286 29.59 6.88 -1.18
N ASP A 287 30.19 8.05 -1.33
CA ASP A 287 31.25 8.54 -0.44
C ASP A 287 30.69 9.20 0.84
N SER A 288 31.61 9.73 1.67
CA SER A 288 31.30 10.45 2.90
C SER A 288 30.53 11.76 2.67
N GLU A 289 30.59 12.33 1.46
CA GLU A 289 29.85 13.52 1.04
C GLU A 289 28.48 13.18 0.42
N THR A 290 28.11 11.89 0.38
CA THR A 290 26.86 11.36 -0.19
C THR A 290 26.77 11.45 -1.73
N ASN A 291 27.91 11.49 -2.40
CA ASN A 291 28.01 11.46 -3.86
C ASN A 291 28.23 10.03 -4.35
N PHE A 292 27.68 9.71 -5.53
CA PHE A 292 27.85 8.39 -6.14
C PHE A 292 29.31 8.14 -6.56
N VAL A 293 29.93 7.09 -6.02
CA VAL A 293 31.25 6.58 -6.44
C VAL A 293 31.14 5.34 -7.33
N TYR A 294 30.07 4.57 -7.18
CA TYR A 294 29.74 3.46 -8.07
C TYR A 294 28.24 3.39 -8.30
N LEU A 295 27.86 3.02 -9.53
CA LEU A 295 26.49 2.81 -9.95
C LEU A 295 26.45 1.61 -10.89
N SER A 296 25.61 0.64 -10.57
CA SER A 296 25.40 -0.54 -11.40
C SER A 296 24.64 -0.21 -12.70
N PRO A 297 24.77 -1.04 -13.75
CA PRO A 297 24.07 -0.83 -15.02
C PRO A 297 22.53 -0.84 -14.93
N SER A 298 21.95 -1.37 -13.86
CA SER A 298 20.50 -1.34 -13.63
C SER A 298 19.94 0.07 -13.51
N TYR A 299 20.74 1.09 -13.16
CA TYR A 299 20.31 2.49 -13.18
C TYR A 299 19.81 2.98 -14.54
N ASN A 300 20.43 2.50 -15.62
CA ASN A 300 19.97 2.82 -16.97
C ASN A 300 18.65 2.13 -17.30
N ARG A 301 18.51 0.84 -16.94
CA ARG A 301 17.31 0.05 -17.24
C ARG A 301 16.08 0.47 -16.43
N VAL A 302 16.26 0.79 -15.15
CA VAL A 302 15.16 1.05 -14.20
C VAL A 302 14.86 2.54 -14.09
N LEU A 303 15.87 3.42 -14.03
CA LEU A 303 15.68 4.87 -13.86
C LEU A 303 15.95 5.67 -15.15
N GLY A 304 16.44 5.03 -16.22
CA GLY A 304 16.73 5.69 -17.49
C GLY A 304 18.03 6.51 -17.52
N TYR A 305 18.74 6.62 -16.38
CA TYR A 305 19.96 7.42 -16.31
C TYR A 305 21.19 6.61 -16.70
N ASN A 306 22.10 7.23 -17.44
CA ASN A 306 23.43 6.68 -17.66
C ASN A 306 24.25 6.77 -16.34
N PRO A 307 24.75 5.64 -15.79
CA PRO A 307 25.57 5.65 -14.58
C PRO A 307 26.72 6.66 -14.61
N LYS A 308 27.36 6.84 -15.78
CA LYS A 308 28.49 7.76 -15.93
C LYS A 308 28.12 9.23 -15.74
N GLU A 309 26.87 9.60 -16.01
CA GLU A 309 26.38 10.98 -15.82
C GLU A 309 26.03 11.29 -14.37
N LEU A 310 25.88 10.26 -13.55
CA LEU A 310 25.49 10.35 -12.15
C LEU A 310 26.67 10.20 -11.18
N LEU A 311 27.81 9.68 -11.64
CA LEU A 311 29.04 9.64 -10.85
C LEU A 311 29.42 11.05 -10.37
N GLY A 312 29.74 11.16 -9.08
CA GLY A 312 30.07 12.42 -8.40
C GLY A 312 28.87 13.32 -8.08
N LYS A 313 27.64 12.94 -8.45
CA LYS A 313 26.43 13.67 -8.04
C LYS A 313 25.86 13.11 -6.74
N SER A 314 25.18 13.97 -5.99
CA SER A 314 24.53 13.60 -4.74
C SER A 314 23.35 12.63 -4.96
N ILE A 315 23.19 11.67 -4.05
CA ILE A 315 22.09 10.69 -4.09
C ILE A 315 20.69 11.30 -3.98
N PHE A 316 20.58 12.50 -3.41
CA PHE A 316 19.30 13.16 -3.17
C PHE A 316 18.73 13.85 -4.42
N LEU A 317 19.52 13.96 -5.50
CA LEU A 317 19.15 14.73 -6.70
C LEU A 317 17.86 14.25 -7.37
N HIS A 318 17.66 12.93 -7.40
CA HIS A 318 16.52 12.31 -8.08
C HIS A 318 15.36 11.97 -7.15
N ILE A 319 15.47 12.27 -5.86
CA ILE A 319 14.40 11.99 -4.90
C ILE A 319 13.34 13.07 -4.99
N HIS A 320 12.07 12.67 -5.00
CA HIS A 320 10.92 13.58 -5.03
C HIS A 320 11.03 14.64 -3.92
N PRO A 321 10.78 15.93 -4.19
CA PRO A 321 10.99 17.02 -3.22
C PRO A 321 10.30 16.81 -1.85
N GLU A 322 9.10 16.25 -1.85
CA GLU A 322 8.35 15.94 -0.61
C GLU A 322 9.03 14.85 0.23
N ASP A 323 9.71 13.89 -0.41
CA ASP A 323 10.30 12.73 0.25
C ASP A 323 11.72 13.03 0.75
N GLN A 324 12.41 14.02 0.17
CA GLN A 324 13.80 14.38 0.51
C GLN A 324 14.01 14.60 2.02
N ARG A 325 13.10 15.31 2.69
CA ARG A 325 13.21 15.56 4.14
C ARG A 325 13.17 14.27 4.95
N HIS A 326 12.27 13.35 4.58
CA HIS A 326 12.15 12.05 5.24
C HIS A 326 13.41 11.21 4.99
N VAL A 327 13.85 11.11 3.74
CA VAL A 327 15.04 10.33 3.36
C VAL A 327 16.29 10.85 4.08
N ILE A 328 16.55 12.15 4.08
CA ILE A 328 17.71 12.74 4.78
C ILE A 328 17.67 12.42 6.29
N LYS A 329 16.48 12.50 6.91
CA LYS A 329 16.33 12.20 8.34
C LYS A 329 16.62 10.73 8.64
N THR A 330 16.09 9.81 7.84
CA THR A 330 16.30 8.37 8.03
C THR A 330 17.73 7.98 7.70
N PHE A 331 18.31 8.52 6.63
CA PHE A 331 19.70 8.29 6.27
C PHE A 331 20.69 8.77 7.36
N ARG A 332 20.44 9.93 7.98
CA ARG A 332 21.23 10.38 9.15
C ARG A 332 21.16 9.40 10.32
N LYS A 333 20.01 8.79 10.58
CA LYS A 333 19.90 7.75 11.63
C LYS A 333 20.71 6.51 11.28
N VAL A 334 20.71 6.07 10.02
CA VAL A 334 21.51 4.94 9.54
C VAL A 334 22.99 5.22 9.76
N ILE A 335 23.45 6.43 9.43
CA ILE A 335 24.85 6.85 9.66
C ILE A 335 25.21 6.79 11.16
N VAL A 336 24.39 7.38 12.03
CA VAL A 336 24.70 7.48 13.47
C VAL A 336 24.58 6.13 14.19
N SER A 337 23.60 5.32 13.82
CA SER A 337 23.34 4.04 14.48
C SER A 337 24.17 2.89 13.92
N GLY A 338 24.73 3.03 12.71
CA GLY A 338 25.40 1.97 11.96
C GLY A 338 24.49 0.83 11.53
N LYS A 339 23.17 0.94 11.73
CA LYS A 339 22.19 -0.09 11.36
C LYS A 339 21.47 0.29 10.08
N SER A 340 21.37 -0.66 9.16
CA SER A 340 20.61 -0.48 7.92
C SER A 340 19.11 -0.38 8.21
N GLU A 341 18.46 0.59 7.58
CA GLU A 341 17.01 0.80 7.67
C GLU A 341 16.44 0.88 6.25
N LYS A 342 15.22 0.37 6.08
CA LYS A 342 14.50 0.46 4.81
C LYS A 342 13.96 1.87 4.62
N ILE A 343 14.20 2.43 3.44
CA ILE A 343 13.70 3.74 3.04
C ILE A 343 12.89 3.57 1.77
N VAL A 344 11.62 3.97 1.80
CA VAL A 344 10.76 4.00 0.62
C VAL A 344 10.58 5.44 0.18
N SER A 345 10.95 5.75 -1.06
CA SER A 345 10.83 7.10 -1.62
C SER A 345 10.55 7.08 -3.11
N ARG A 346 9.98 8.16 -3.62
CA ARG A 346 9.77 8.36 -5.05
C ARG A 346 11.04 8.88 -5.70
N HIS A 347 11.51 8.20 -6.74
CA HIS A 347 12.68 8.59 -7.52
C HIS A 347 12.24 8.98 -8.93
N LYS A 348 12.76 10.10 -9.43
CA LYS A 348 12.45 10.65 -10.74
C LYS A 348 13.17 9.86 -11.83
N HIS A 349 12.44 9.22 -12.72
CA HIS A 349 12.96 8.58 -13.93
C HIS A 349 13.43 9.65 -14.95
N ALA A 350 14.33 9.28 -15.86
CA ALA A 350 14.94 10.20 -16.83
C ALA A 350 13.95 10.88 -17.80
N ASP A 351 12.79 10.26 -18.07
CA ASP A 351 11.69 10.83 -18.87
C ASP A 351 10.75 11.75 -18.06
N GLY A 352 10.96 11.87 -16.75
CA GLY A 352 10.24 12.77 -15.86
C GLY A 352 9.18 12.15 -14.95
N HIS A 353 8.77 10.88 -15.13
CA HIS A 353 7.82 10.24 -14.21
C HIS A 353 8.52 9.78 -12.92
N TYR A 354 7.75 9.38 -11.90
CA TYR A 354 8.29 8.90 -10.62
C TYR A 354 8.04 7.40 -10.44
N LEU A 355 9.05 6.71 -9.91
CA LEU A 355 9.00 5.32 -9.49
C LEU A 355 9.14 5.23 -7.97
N TRP A 356 8.41 4.31 -7.35
CA TRP A 356 8.57 4.00 -5.94
C TRP A 356 9.77 3.08 -5.74
N ILE A 357 10.79 3.55 -5.04
CA ILE A 357 12.02 2.80 -4.79
C ILE A 357 12.12 2.48 -3.29
N GLU A 358 12.26 1.19 -2.97
CA GLU A 358 12.66 0.71 -1.64
C GLU A 358 14.19 0.58 -1.61
N SER A 359 14.87 1.37 -0.78
CA SER A 359 16.32 1.40 -0.64
C SER A 359 16.76 0.91 0.73
N ILE A 360 17.86 0.16 0.78
CA ILE A 360 18.54 -0.27 1.99
C ILE A 360 20.02 0.11 1.85
N GLY A 361 20.52 0.89 2.79
CA GLY A 361 21.92 1.30 2.85
C GLY A 361 22.69 0.59 3.96
N ILE A 362 23.84 0.02 3.65
CA ILE A 362 24.82 -0.50 4.61
C ILE A 362 25.94 0.54 4.71
N PRO A 363 26.03 1.31 5.81
CA PRO A 363 27.06 2.33 5.97
C PRO A 363 28.42 1.68 6.23
N TYR A 364 29.47 2.24 5.63
CA TYR A 364 30.86 1.97 5.97
C TYR A 364 31.29 2.96 7.04
N ILE A 365 31.52 2.45 8.25
CA ILE A 365 31.96 3.22 9.40
C ILE A 365 33.39 2.80 9.72
N ASP A 366 34.30 3.77 9.88
CA ASP A 366 35.68 3.49 10.25
C ASP A 366 35.82 3.09 11.73
N GLU A 367 37.02 2.67 12.15
CA GLU A 367 37.30 2.30 13.55
C GLU A 367 37.08 3.45 14.55
N ASN A 368 37.05 4.71 14.06
CA ASN A 368 36.82 5.91 14.86
C ASN A 368 35.33 6.32 14.92
N GLY A 369 34.44 5.58 14.27
CA GLY A 369 33.00 5.87 14.22
C GLY A 369 32.59 6.90 13.15
N ASN A 370 33.48 7.28 12.23
CA ASN A 370 33.17 8.21 11.15
C ASN A 370 32.60 7.49 9.93
N PHE A 371 31.71 8.18 9.22
CA PHE A 371 31.11 7.71 8.00
C PHE A 371 32.04 7.89 6.79
N ASN A 372 32.43 6.79 6.15
CA ASN A 372 33.30 6.78 4.97
C ASN A 372 32.55 6.50 3.66
N GLY A 373 31.28 6.11 3.73
CA GLY A 373 30.45 5.82 2.56
C GLY A 373 29.32 4.86 2.86
N CYS A 374 28.55 4.47 1.86
CA CYS A 374 27.44 3.55 2.03
C CYS A 374 27.18 2.73 0.76
N LEU A 375 27.00 1.43 0.92
CA LEU A 375 26.48 0.55 -0.13
C LEU A 375 24.97 0.55 -0.08
N ILE A 376 24.33 1.00 -1.15
CA ILE A 376 22.88 1.11 -1.25
C ILE A 376 22.38 0.12 -2.28
N THR A 377 21.44 -0.73 -1.87
CA THR A 377 20.63 -1.57 -2.75
C THR A 377 19.22 -1.00 -2.80
N ALA A 378 18.69 -0.79 -4.00
CA ALA A 378 17.40 -0.16 -4.23
C ALA A 378 16.56 -1.00 -5.19
N ARG A 379 15.27 -1.17 -4.91
CA ARG A 379 14.34 -1.97 -5.72
C ARG A 379 13.14 -1.15 -6.12
N ASP A 380 12.74 -1.25 -7.39
CA ASP A 380 11.47 -0.70 -7.86
C ASP A 380 10.30 -1.53 -7.30
N ILE A 381 9.47 -0.86 -6.50
CA ILE A 381 8.25 -1.41 -5.91
C ILE A 381 6.98 -0.74 -6.47
N THR A 382 7.07 -0.01 -7.58
CA THR A 382 5.96 0.75 -8.17
C THR A 382 4.76 -0.15 -8.48
N VAL A 383 4.98 -1.35 -9.02
CA VAL A 383 3.91 -2.33 -9.28
C VAL A 383 3.22 -2.75 -7.99
N ARG A 384 4.01 -3.06 -6.96
CA ARG A 384 3.48 -3.43 -5.64
C ARG A 384 2.66 -2.29 -5.03
N LYS A 385 3.16 -1.05 -5.08
CA LYS A 385 2.44 0.13 -4.58
C LYS A 385 1.13 0.36 -5.31
N LYS A 386 1.13 0.27 -6.65
CA LYS A 386 -0.11 0.37 -7.44
C LYS A 386 -1.13 -0.72 -7.08
N MET A 387 -0.67 -1.95 -6.80
CA MET A 387 -1.57 -3.03 -6.36
C MET A 387 -2.13 -2.78 -4.97
N GLU A 388 -1.30 -2.31 -4.02
CA GLU A 388 -1.73 -1.89 -2.69
C GLU A 388 -2.80 -0.78 -2.79
N ASP A 389 -2.55 0.25 -3.59
CA ASP A 389 -3.48 1.38 -3.79
C ASP A 389 -4.80 0.92 -4.44
N ILE A 390 -4.75 0.02 -5.43
CA ILE A 390 -5.96 -0.53 -6.08
C ILE A 390 -6.79 -1.35 -5.07
N LEU A 391 -6.13 -2.17 -4.25
CA LEU A 391 -6.80 -2.97 -3.22
C LEU A 391 -7.43 -2.07 -2.15
N GLU A 392 -6.71 -1.04 -1.70
CA GLU A 392 -7.23 -0.06 -0.74
C GLU A 392 -8.42 0.70 -1.34
N PHE A 393 -8.32 1.15 -2.58
CA PHE A 393 -9.41 1.82 -3.29
C PHE A 393 -10.64 0.91 -3.45
N HIS A 394 -10.45 -0.36 -3.82
CA HIS A 394 -11.55 -1.33 -3.89
C HIS A 394 -12.17 -1.60 -2.51
N SER A 395 -11.36 -1.69 -1.45
CA SER A 395 -11.86 -1.81 -0.06
C SER A 395 -12.71 -0.60 0.31
N GLN A 396 -12.21 0.61 0.04
CA GLN A 396 -12.94 1.85 0.30
C GLN A 396 -14.25 1.94 -0.48
N ILE A 397 -14.28 1.53 -1.76
CA ILE A 397 -15.53 1.44 -2.53
C ILE A 397 -16.51 0.55 -1.76
N THR A 398 -16.09 -0.66 -1.41
CA THR A 398 -16.98 -1.67 -0.83
C THR A 398 -17.49 -1.27 0.56
N GLU A 399 -16.66 -0.61 1.36
CA GLU A 399 -17.02 -0.06 2.68
C GLU A 399 -17.97 1.15 2.60
N ASN A 400 -17.84 1.98 1.55
CA ASN A 400 -18.67 3.20 1.38
C ASN A 400 -19.87 3.00 0.44
N LEU A 401 -20.11 1.79 -0.07
CA LEU A 401 -21.34 1.49 -0.81
C LEU A 401 -22.55 1.70 0.09
N ALA A 402 -23.54 2.44 -0.40
CA ALA A 402 -24.81 2.65 0.30
C ALA A 402 -25.70 1.40 0.33
N SER A 403 -25.29 0.32 -0.33
CA SER A 403 -25.98 -0.97 -0.39
C SER A 403 -25.24 -2.01 0.44
N GLY A 404 -26.00 -2.90 1.07
CA GLY A 404 -25.44 -4.06 1.76
C GLY A 404 -24.99 -5.10 0.75
N VAL A 405 -23.71 -5.45 0.74
CA VAL A 405 -23.13 -6.48 -0.11
C VAL A 405 -22.89 -7.74 0.70
N ILE A 406 -23.32 -8.86 0.16
CA ILE A 406 -23.12 -10.20 0.72
C ILE A 406 -22.58 -11.13 -0.36
N VAL A 407 -21.64 -12.00 -0.02
CA VAL A 407 -21.19 -13.08 -0.90
C VAL A 407 -21.49 -14.41 -0.22
N VAL A 408 -22.09 -15.31 -0.98
CA VAL A 408 -22.57 -16.62 -0.52
C VAL A 408 -21.98 -17.71 -1.39
N CYS A 409 -21.48 -18.77 -0.76
CA CYS A 409 -21.04 -19.98 -1.44
C CYS A 409 -22.22 -20.71 -2.08
N ALA A 410 -22.14 -21.00 -3.38
CA ALA A 410 -23.26 -21.60 -4.11
C ALA A 410 -23.48 -23.09 -3.76
N ALA A 411 -22.47 -23.75 -3.18
CA ALA A 411 -22.53 -25.18 -2.88
C ALA A 411 -23.39 -25.50 -1.65
N ASP A 412 -23.28 -24.68 -0.61
CA ASP A 412 -23.87 -24.91 0.72
C ASP A 412 -24.65 -23.69 1.25
N SER A 413 -24.71 -22.60 0.48
CA SER A 413 -25.44 -21.37 0.83
C SER A 413 -24.89 -20.65 2.06
N THR A 414 -23.60 -20.88 2.34
CA THR A 414 -22.88 -20.28 3.47
C THR A 414 -22.39 -18.89 3.11
N ILE A 415 -22.55 -17.93 4.02
CA ILE A 415 -22.08 -16.56 3.85
C ILE A 415 -20.56 -16.52 4.05
N VAL A 416 -19.84 -16.03 3.05
CA VAL A 416 -18.35 -15.97 3.05
C VAL A 416 -17.81 -14.55 3.16
N TYR A 417 -18.63 -13.54 2.87
CA TYR A 417 -18.24 -12.13 2.99
C TYR A 417 -19.47 -11.23 3.14
N THR A 418 -19.33 -10.17 3.94
CA THR A 418 -20.25 -9.05 4.02
C THR A 418 -19.47 -7.73 4.01
N ASN A 419 -20.07 -6.66 3.48
CA ASN A 419 -19.53 -5.31 3.67
C ASN A 419 -20.13 -4.66 4.92
N THR A 420 -19.52 -3.56 5.37
CA THR A 420 -19.96 -2.80 6.56
C THR A 420 -21.42 -2.36 6.46
N MET A 421 -21.88 -1.96 5.27
CA MET A 421 -23.26 -1.53 5.09
C MET A 421 -24.26 -2.69 5.25
N PHE A 422 -23.88 -3.91 4.87
CA PHE A 422 -24.70 -5.10 5.12
C PHE A 422 -24.83 -5.35 6.62
N ASP A 423 -23.72 -5.29 7.35
CA ASP A 423 -23.68 -5.48 8.81
C ASP A 423 -24.61 -4.47 9.51
N VAL A 424 -24.53 -3.18 9.12
CA VAL A 424 -25.40 -2.11 9.62
C VAL A 424 -26.87 -2.34 9.25
N LEU A 425 -27.14 -2.73 8.00
CA LEU A 425 -28.49 -2.92 7.48
C LEU A 425 -29.23 -4.09 8.19
N PHE A 426 -28.53 -5.21 8.38
CA PHE A 426 -29.08 -6.41 9.00
C PHE A 426 -28.89 -6.45 10.53
N GLY A 427 -28.08 -5.54 11.09
CA GLY A 427 -27.86 -5.39 12.53
C GLY A 427 -26.91 -6.43 13.13
N TYR A 428 -25.96 -6.94 12.35
CA TYR A 428 -24.92 -7.85 12.80
C TYR A 428 -23.63 -7.09 13.11
N ASP A 429 -22.82 -7.63 14.03
CA ASP A 429 -21.46 -7.14 14.22
C ASP A 429 -20.57 -7.63 13.07
N LYS A 430 -19.46 -6.91 12.83
CA LYS A 430 -18.50 -7.25 11.78
C LYS A 430 -18.06 -8.72 11.90
N ASP A 431 -18.12 -9.44 10.78
CA ASP A 431 -17.73 -10.85 10.64
C ASP A 431 -18.60 -11.86 11.44
N GLU A 432 -19.63 -11.42 12.18
CA GLU A 432 -20.47 -12.30 13.03
C GLU A 432 -21.33 -13.28 12.20
N ILE A 433 -21.81 -12.82 11.05
CA ILE A 433 -22.71 -13.59 10.19
C ILE A 433 -21.96 -14.51 9.22
N ILE A 434 -20.64 -14.36 9.10
CA ILE A 434 -19.81 -15.19 8.24
C ILE A 434 -19.86 -16.64 8.75
N GLY A 435 -20.07 -17.58 7.83
CA GLY A 435 -20.26 -19.00 8.14
C GLY A 435 -21.72 -19.40 8.43
N GLN A 436 -22.64 -18.46 8.55
CA GLN A 436 -24.07 -18.77 8.68
C GLN A 436 -24.72 -19.03 7.32
N ASN A 437 -25.88 -19.68 7.32
CA ASN A 437 -26.64 -19.94 6.10
C ASN A 437 -27.51 -18.74 5.72
N VAL A 438 -27.45 -18.31 4.45
CA VAL A 438 -28.19 -17.13 3.95
C VAL A 438 -29.71 -17.27 4.08
N VAL A 439 -30.24 -18.51 4.12
CA VAL A 439 -31.69 -18.78 4.24
C VAL A 439 -32.29 -18.17 5.51
N ASN A 440 -31.49 -18.03 6.58
CA ASN A 440 -31.94 -17.49 7.87
C ASN A 440 -32.30 -15.99 7.81
N LEU A 441 -31.92 -15.30 6.73
CA LEU A 441 -32.18 -13.87 6.56
C LEU A 441 -33.52 -13.58 5.86
N PHE A 442 -34.11 -14.56 5.20
CA PHE A 442 -35.37 -14.39 4.49
C PHE A 442 -36.54 -14.44 5.46
N TYR A 443 -37.48 -13.51 5.31
CA TYR A 443 -38.74 -13.49 6.04
C TYR A 443 -39.91 -13.74 5.08
N ASP A 444 -40.84 -14.58 5.49
CA ASP A 444 -42.09 -14.82 4.77
C ASP A 444 -43.27 -14.85 5.76
N ASP A 445 -44.47 -14.48 5.31
CA ASP A 445 -45.65 -14.35 6.18
C ASP A 445 -46.23 -15.73 6.58
N ASP A 446 -45.86 -16.80 5.85
CA ASP A 446 -46.22 -18.20 6.10
C ASP A 446 -44.96 -19.07 6.30
N ASP A 447 -44.88 -19.83 7.41
CA ASP A 447 -43.69 -20.65 7.79
C ASP A 447 -43.27 -21.71 6.74
N GLU A 448 -44.15 -22.10 5.81
CA GLU A 448 -43.81 -23.02 4.70
C GLU A 448 -43.25 -22.31 3.44
N SER A 449 -43.34 -20.97 3.37
CA SER A 449 -43.09 -20.20 2.15
C SER A 449 -41.63 -19.68 2.00
N SER A 450 -40.90 -19.43 3.08
CA SER A 450 -39.50 -18.93 3.03
C SER A 450 -38.56 -19.84 2.23
N ILE A 451 -38.71 -21.16 2.38
CA ILE A 451 -37.92 -22.16 1.62
C ILE A 451 -38.34 -22.16 0.14
N SER A 452 -39.60 -21.84 -0.17
CA SER A 452 -40.13 -21.82 -1.55
C SER A 452 -39.60 -20.63 -2.34
N THR A 453 -39.57 -19.45 -1.73
CA THR A 453 -39.00 -18.22 -2.31
C THR A 453 -37.50 -18.41 -2.54
N TYR A 454 -36.78 -18.92 -1.54
CA TYR A 454 -35.37 -19.28 -1.66
C TYR A 454 -35.12 -20.25 -2.81
N LYS A 455 -35.84 -21.38 -2.87
CA LYS A 455 -35.71 -22.38 -3.97
C LYS A 455 -35.94 -21.76 -5.34
N THR A 456 -36.94 -20.89 -5.46
CA THR A 456 -37.27 -20.20 -6.72
C THR A 456 -36.11 -19.30 -7.17
N ILE A 457 -35.54 -18.51 -6.26
CA ILE A 457 -34.37 -17.67 -6.53
C ILE A 457 -33.18 -18.53 -6.96
N MET A 458 -32.94 -19.65 -6.26
CA MET A 458 -31.83 -20.56 -6.55
C MET A 458 -31.94 -21.24 -7.90
N ASP A 459 -33.14 -21.67 -8.29
CA ASP A 459 -33.38 -22.29 -9.59
C ASP A 459 -33.17 -21.29 -10.74
N ILE A 460 -33.60 -20.04 -10.56
CA ILE A 460 -33.35 -18.96 -11.53
C ILE A 460 -31.85 -18.66 -11.61
N LEU A 461 -31.15 -18.53 -10.47
CA LEU A 461 -29.71 -18.29 -10.46
C LEU A 461 -28.90 -19.41 -11.13
N LYS A 462 -29.30 -20.67 -10.95
CA LYS A 462 -28.66 -21.81 -11.63
C LYS A 462 -28.87 -21.79 -13.15
N ARG A 463 -30.03 -21.31 -13.62
CA ARG A 463 -30.38 -21.27 -15.04
C ARG A 463 -29.85 -20.04 -15.77
N GLU A 464 -30.00 -18.86 -15.15
CA GLU A 464 -29.80 -17.55 -15.78
C GLU A 464 -28.58 -16.79 -15.26
N GLY A 465 -28.01 -17.22 -14.12
CA GLY A 465 -26.82 -16.59 -13.52
C GLY A 465 -27.06 -15.23 -12.86
N ARG A 466 -28.30 -14.71 -12.92
CA ARG A 466 -28.71 -13.45 -12.30
C ARG A 466 -30.16 -13.54 -11.83
N TRP A 467 -30.47 -12.84 -10.74
CA TRP A 467 -31.83 -12.64 -10.24
C TRP A 467 -31.98 -11.21 -9.70
N GLU A 468 -33.17 -10.63 -9.82
CA GLU A 468 -33.49 -9.31 -9.29
C GLU A 468 -34.94 -9.29 -8.80
N GLY A 469 -35.16 -8.77 -7.60
CA GLY A 469 -36.51 -8.66 -7.04
C GLY A 469 -36.55 -8.06 -5.64
N GLU A 470 -37.78 -7.79 -5.19
CA GLU A 470 -38.07 -7.33 -3.83
C GLU A 470 -38.31 -8.54 -2.92
N LEU A 471 -37.74 -8.51 -1.71
CA LEU A 471 -37.98 -9.53 -0.69
C LEU A 471 -38.00 -8.94 0.71
N LYS A 472 -38.73 -9.62 1.60
CA LYS A 472 -38.71 -9.31 3.03
C LYS A 472 -37.56 -10.06 3.67
N ASN A 473 -36.79 -9.35 4.49
CA ASN A 473 -35.73 -9.94 5.30
C ASN A 473 -36.00 -9.69 6.78
N VAL A 474 -35.37 -10.51 7.61
CA VAL A 474 -35.34 -10.36 9.05
C VAL A 474 -33.94 -9.92 9.50
N LYS A 475 -33.88 -8.87 10.31
CA LYS A 475 -32.65 -8.42 10.98
C LYS A 475 -32.34 -9.30 12.20
N LYS A 476 -31.13 -9.20 12.74
CA LYS A 476 -30.71 -9.92 13.97
C LYS A 476 -31.67 -9.71 15.15
N ASN A 477 -32.24 -8.50 15.29
CA ASN A 477 -33.17 -8.15 16.36
C ASN A 477 -34.63 -8.63 16.11
N GLY A 478 -34.90 -9.32 15.00
CA GLY A 478 -36.22 -9.76 14.58
C GLY A 478 -37.04 -8.71 13.81
N GLU A 479 -36.52 -7.50 13.58
CA GLU A 479 -37.20 -6.49 12.76
C GLU A 479 -37.27 -6.94 11.30
N ILE A 480 -38.48 -6.87 10.72
CA ILE A 480 -38.72 -7.19 9.32
C ILE A 480 -38.60 -5.92 8.49
N PHE A 481 -37.85 -5.99 7.39
CA PHE A 481 -37.71 -4.90 6.44
C PHE A 481 -37.74 -5.42 5.01
N CYS A 482 -38.06 -4.53 4.07
CA CYS A 482 -38.13 -4.89 2.65
C CYS A 482 -36.85 -4.42 1.95
N SER A 483 -36.14 -5.34 1.28
CA SER A 483 -34.98 -5.01 0.46
C SER A 483 -35.26 -5.28 -1.01
N HIS A 484 -34.81 -4.38 -1.88
CA HIS A 484 -34.57 -4.71 -3.28
C HIS A 484 -33.21 -5.43 -3.37
N LEU A 485 -33.18 -6.63 -3.94
CA LEU A 485 -31.98 -7.47 -4.00
C LEU A 485 -31.67 -7.82 -5.46
N ILE A 486 -30.41 -7.58 -5.83
CA ILE A 486 -29.83 -8.04 -7.07
C ILE A 486 -28.78 -9.12 -6.74
N ILE A 487 -28.92 -10.29 -7.34
CA ILE A 487 -27.98 -11.40 -7.17
C ILE A 487 -27.35 -11.73 -8.51
N SER A 488 -26.02 -11.90 -8.53
CA SER A 488 -25.29 -12.41 -9.70
C SER A 488 -24.30 -13.49 -9.30
N THR A 489 -23.93 -14.36 -10.23
CA THR A 489 -22.98 -15.45 -9.99
C THR A 489 -21.62 -15.20 -10.63
N PHE A 490 -20.55 -15.60 -9.95
CA PHE A 490 -19.19 -15.64 -10.50
C PHE A 490 -18.37 -16.77 -9.85
N ASP A 491 -17.21 -17.08 -10.44
CA ASP A 491 -16.29 -18.08 -9.91
C ASP A 491 -15.20 -17.44 -9.04
N SER A 492 -15.12 -17.88 -7.78
CA SER A 492 -14.06 -17.55 -6.83
C SER A 492 -12.99 -18.64 -6.84
N HIS A 493 -11.72 -18.24 -6.79
CA HIS A 493 -10.60 -19.17 -6.69
C HIS A 493 -10.59 -19.98 -5.38
N GLU A 494 -11.11 -19.42 -4.29
CA GLU A 494 -11.09 -20.03 -2.95
C GLU A 494 -12.36 -20.81 -2.64
N HIS A 495 -13.52 -20.28 -3.05
CA HIS A 495 -14.83 -20.83 -2.67
C HIS A 495 -15.59 -21.48 -3.85
N GLY A 496 -14.97 -21.58 -5.03
CA GLY A 496 -15.64 -22.08 -6.23
C GLY A 496 -16.75 -21.13 -6.68
N LYS A 497 -17.88 -21.66 -7.13
CA LYS A 497 -19.00 -20.83 -7.59
C LYS A 497 -19.64 -20.09 -6.41
N VAL A 498 -19.77 -18.78 -6.52
CA VAL A 498 -20.37 -17.91 -5.50
C VAL A 498 -21.48 -17.04 -6.08
N TRP A 499 -22.33 -16.52 -5.19
CA TRP A 499 -23.35 -15.54 -5.47
C TRP A 499 -23.05 -14.24 -4.73
N ILE A 500 -23.05 -13.12 -5.43
CA ILE A 500 -23.00 -11.79 -4.81
C ILE A 500 -24.40 -11.18 -4.81
N GLY A 501 -24.89 -10.88 -3.62
CA GLY A 501 -26.14 -10.18 -3.38
C GLY A 501 -25.88 -8.72 -3.01
N VAL A 502 -26.63 -7.80 -3.63
CA VAL A 502 -26.62 -6.37 -3.31
C VAL A 502 -28.01 -5.98 -2.82
N HIS A 503 -28.12 -5.63 -1.54
CA HIS A 503 -29.34 -5.24 -0.85
C HIS A 503 -29.47 -3.72 -0.77
N GLU A 504 -30.62 -3.21 -1.20
CA GLU A 504 -31.05 -1.82 -0.99
C GLU A 504 -32.30 -1.80 -0.10
N ASP A 505 -32.28 -1.04 1.01
CA ASP A 505 -33.45 -0.88 1.87
C ASP A 505 -34.49 0.04 1.23
N ILE A 506 -35.64 -0.52 0.85
CA ILE A 506 -36.75 0.21 0.23
C ILE A 506 -37.90 0.46 1.21
N SER A 507 -37.70 0.18 2.51
CA SER A 507 -38.76 0.29 3.54
C SER A 507 -39.29 1.72 3.66
N LYS A 508 -38.43 2.74 3.56
CA LYS A 508 -38.84 4.15 3.57
C LYS A 508 -39.69 4.48 2.33
N ARG A 509 -39.27 4.03 1.16
CA ARG A 509 -39.99 4.24 -0.10
C ARG A 509 -41.39 3.62 -0.04
N LYS A 510 -41.48 2.36 0.39
CA LYS A 510 -42.76 1.65 0.58
C LYS A 510 -43.68 2.34 1.60
N LYS A 511 -43.13 2.85 2.72
CA LYS A 511 -43.91 3.63 3.70
C LYS A 511 -44.47 4.92 3.07
N MET A 512 -43.69 5.61 2.25
CA MET A 512 -44.13 6.83 1.56
C MET A 512 -45.19 6.55 0.49
N GLU A 513 -44.99 5.52 -0.34
CA GLU A 513 -45.97 5.08 -1.35
C GLU A 513 -47.31 4.73 -0.69
N LYS A 514 -47.26 3.92 0.37
CA LYS A 514 -48.47 3.54 1.13
C LYS A 514 -49.12 4.73 1.84
N ALA A 515 -48.31 5.67 2.38
CA ALA A 515 -48.83 6.89 2.98
C ALA A 515 -49.53 7.78 1.95
N LEU A 516 -48.97 7.92 0.75
CA LEU A 516 -49.56 8.67 -0.35
C LEU A 516 -50.87 8.02 -0.83
N GLU A 517 -50.89 6.69 -0.98
CA GLU A 517 -52.09 5.94 -1.33
C GLU A 517 -53.19 6.13 -0.27
N ASN A 518 -52.85 6.02 1.01
CA ASN A 518 -53.78 6.23 2.12
C ASN A 518 -54.28 7.68 2.18
N ALA A 519 -53.41 8.67 1.98
CA ALA A 519 -53.80 10.07 1.95
C ALA A 519 -54.74 10.38 0.77
N SER A 520 -54.46 9.80 -0.41
CA SER A 520 -55.31 9.92 -1.61
C SER A 520 -56.70 9.31 -1.35
N LYS A 521 -56.76 8.09 -0.81
CA LYS A 521 -58.02 7.43 -0.40
C LYS A 521 -58.79 8.23 0.64
N TYR A 522 -58.10 8.76 1.65
CA TYR A 522 -58.69 9.59 2.69
C TYR A 522 -59.31 10.87 2.13
N ALA A 523 -58.58 11.62 1.30
CA ALA A 523 -59.08 12.83 0.66
C ALA A 523 -60.32 12.57 -0.22
N ARG A 524 -60.31 11.47 -0.99
CA ARG A 524 -61.46 11.04 -1.79
C ARG A 524 -62.68 10.75 -0.92
N ASN A 525 -62.51 10.01 0.17
CA ASN A 525 -63.60 9.65 1.08
C ASN A 525 -64.22 10.88 1.76
N LEU A 526 -63.43 11.90 2.09
CA LEU A 526 -63.95 13.16 2.65
C LEU A 526 -64.88 13.89 1.67
N ILE A 527 -64.52 13.95 0.39
CA ILE A 527 -65.35 14.56 -0.67
C ILE A 527 -66.64 13.75 -0.87
N GLU A 528 -66.55 12.42 -0.84
CA GLU A 528 -67.72 11.53 -1.00
C GLU A 528 -68.68 11.57 0.21
N ALA A 529 -68.17 11.81 1.41
CA ALA A 529 -68.99 11.85 2.63
C ALA A 529 -69.84 13.12 2.77
N SER A 530 -69.55 14.17 1.98
CA SER A 530 -70.33 15.41 2.02
C SER A 530 -71.76 15.20 1.52
N LEU A 531 -72.73 15.75 2.26
CA LEU A 531 -74.15 15.72 1.90
C LEU A 531 -74.54 16.81 0.88
N ASP A 532 -73.69 17.83 0.72
CA ASP A 532 -73.89 18.86 -0.29
C ASP A 532 -73.36 18.36 -1.65
N PRO A 533 -74.12 18.53 -2.74
CA PRO A 533 -73.63 18.32 -4.10
C PRO A 533 -72.37 19.14 -4.37
N MET A 534 -71.28 18.45 -4.69
CA MET A 534 -69.98 19.05 -5.01
C MET A 534 -69.53 18.68 -6.41
N VAL A 535 -68.93 19.64 -7.10
CA VAL A 535 -68.46 19.52 -8.47
C VAL A 535 -67.17 20.32 -8.68
N THR A 536 -66.23 19.77 -9.43
CA THR A 536 -65.12 20.53 -10.01
C THR A 536 -65.38 20.80 -11.48
N ILE A 537 -64.99 22.00 -11.93
CA ILE A 537 -65.29 22.53 -13.25
C ILE A 537 -63.99 23.06 -13.85
N SER A 538 -63.64 22.62 -15.06
CA SER A 538 -62.52 23.18 -15.81
C SER A 538 -62.75 24.66 -16.19
N PRO A 539 -61.71 25.41 -16.58
CA PRO A 539 -61.86 26.80 -17.04
C PRO A 539 -62.83 26.96 -18.22
N ASN A 540 -63.01 25.90 -19.01
CA ASN A 540 -63.93 25.86 -20.15
C ASN A 540 -65.37 25.50 -19.78
N GLY A 541 -65.70 25.35 -18.49
CA GLY A 541 -67.06 25.05 -18.02
C GLY A 541 -67.43 23.57 -18.02
N LYS A 542 -66.49 22.67 -18.34
CA LYS A 542 -66.72 21.21 -18.30
C LYS A 542 -66.54 20.65 -16.91
N ILE A 543 -67.44 19.78 -16.48
CA ILE A 543 -67.34 19.04 -15.21
C ILE A 543 -66.11 18.12 -15.25
N THR A 544 -65.22 18.22 -14.26
CA THR A 544 -64.01 17.39 -14.15
C THR A 544 -64.10 16.35 -13.04
N ASP A 545 -64.91 16.61 -12.01
CA ASP A 545 -65.19 15.65 -10.93
C ASP A 545 -66.51 15.98 -10.23
N VAL A 546 -67.14 14.98 -9.60
CA VAL A 546 -68.34 15.11 -8.76
C VAL A 546 -68.26 14.17 -7.55
N ASN A 547 -69.03 14.47 -6.50
CA ASN A 547 -69.27 13.54 -5.37
C ASN A 547 -70.61 12.81 -5.50
N LYS A 548 -70.84 11.83 -4.62
CA LYS A 548 -72.09 11.04 -4.60
C LYS A 548 -73.35 11.89 -4.41
N ALA A 549 -73.28 12.99 -3.65
CA ALA A 549 -74.41 13.89 -3.47
C ALA A 549 -74.83 14.59 -4.77
N THR A 550 -73.88 14.89 -5.67
CA THR A 550 -74.16 15.44 -7.00
C THR A 550 -74.86 14.43 -7.89
N GLU A 551 -74.43 13.17 -7.89
CA GLU A 551 -75.14 12.10 -8.61
C GLU A 551 -76.59 11.98 -8.10
N ASN A 552 -76.78 12.02 -6.78
CA ASN A 552 -78.12 11.90 -6.18
C ASN A 552 -79.05 13.08 -6.49
N VAL A 553 -78.53 14.31 -6.59
CA VAL A 553 -79.37 15.50 -6.86
C VAL A 553 -79.67 15.70 -8.35
N THR A 554 -78.77 15.22 -9.23
CA THR A 554 -78.95 15.28 -10.69
C THR A 554 -79.64 14.03 -11.24
N GLY A 555 -79.53 12.90 -10.55
CA GLY A 555 -80.08 11.61 -10.99
C GLY A 555 -79.29 10.99 -12.15
N LEU A 556 -78.01 11.35 -12.28
CA LEU A 556 -77.08 10.88 -13.31
C LEU A 556 -75.81 10.35 -12.64
N ASN A 557 -75.20 9.34 -13.25
CA ASN A 557 -73.95 8.78 -12.74
C ASN A 557 -72.77 9.69 -13.10
N ARG A 558 -71.68 9.58 -12.33
CA ARG A 558 -70.45 10.36 -12.48
C ARG A 558 -69.91 10.26 -13.89
N GLU A 559 -69.82 9.06 -14.46
CA GLU A 559 -69.31 8.85 -15.83
C GLU A 559 -70.12 9.62 -16.90
N GLU A 560 -71.41 9.88 -16.65
CA GLU A 560 -72.29 10.64 -17.55
C GLU A 560 -72.13 12.16 -17.34
N LEU A 561 -71.78 12.59 -16.12
CA LEU A 561 -71.60 14.00 -15.77
C LEU A 561 -70.21 14.51 -16.20
N ILE A 562 -69.16 13.70 -16.10
CA ILE A 562 -67.78 14.12 -16.40
C ILE A 562 -67.63 14.47 -17.88
N GLY A 563 -67.04 15.64 -18.17
CA GLY A 563 -66.83 16.15 -19.53
C GLY A 563 -68.02 16.89 -20.14
N THR A 564 -69.19 16.86 -19.50
CA THR A 564 -70.37 17.62 -19.93
C THR A 564 -70.34 19.06 -19.42
N ASP A 565 -71.18 19.93 -20.00
CA ASP A 565 -71.24 21.35 -19.58
C ASP A 565 -71.99 21.49 -18.26
N PHE A 566 -71.34 22.12 -17.27
CA PHE A 566 -71.90 22.33 -15.94
C PHE A 566 -73.27 23.02 -15.98
N SER A 567 -73.48 23.96 -16.91
CA SER A 567 -74.70 24.76 -16.98
C SER A 567 -75.96 23.96 -17.38
N GLU A 568 -75.80 22.82 -18.03
CA GLU A 568 -76.91 22.00 -18.55
C GLU A 568 -77.74 21.32 -17.44
N TYR A 569 -77.25 21.28 -16.20
CA TYR A 569 -77.95 20.62 -15.09
C TYR A 569 -78.77 21.58 -14.23
N PHE A 570 -78.95 22.82 -14.69
CA PHE A 570 -79.73 23.84 -14.00
C PHE A 570 -80.97 24.24 -14.82
N THR A 571 -81.99 24.75 -14.14
CA THR A 571 -83.20 25.27 -14.83
C THR A 571 -82.93 26.54 -15.63
N ASP A 572 -81.86 27.28 -15.29
CA ASP A 572 -81.39 28.49 -15.95
C ASP A 572 -79.88 28.33 -16.28
N PRO A 573 -79.55 27.78 -17.46
CA PRO A 573 -78.17 27.50 -17.87
C PRO A 573 -77.31 28.76 -17.97
N ASP A 574 -77.83 29.86 -18.52
CA ASP A 574 -77.07 31.11 -18.68
C ASP A 574 -76.66 31.69 -17.32
N LYS A 575 -77.55 31.60 -16.33
CA LYS A 575 -77.24 31.99 -14.96
C LYS A 575 -76.20 31.07 -14.32
N ALA A 576 -76.29 29.75 -14.52
CA ALA A 576 -75.30 28.80 -14.02
C ALA A 576 -73.91 29.03 -14.64
N LYS A 577 -73.86 29.31 -15.95
CA LYS A 577 -72.65 29.65 -16.69
C LYS A 577 -72.01 30.93 -16.14
N MET A 578 -72.81 31.97 -15.96
CA MET A 578 -72.35 33.22 -15.34
C MET A 578 -71.86 33.00 -13.90
N GLY A 579 -72.44 32.06 -13.16
CA GLY A 579 -72.02 31.69 -11.81
C GLY A 579 -70.56 31.22 -11.76
N TYR A 580 -70.19 30.17 -12.50
CA TYR A 580 -68.81 29.68 -12.44
C TYR A 580 -67.79 30.65 -13.09
N GLN A 581 -68.20 31.40 -14.12
CA GLN A 581 -67.34 32.44 -14.73
C GLN A 581 -67.02 33.57 -13.75
N LYS A 582 -67.99 33.98 -12.93
CA LYS A 582 -67.75 34.94 -11.83
C LYS A 582 -66.78 34.37 -10.81
N ALA A 583 -66.89 33.08 -10.47
CA ALA A 583 -65.92 32.45 -9.57
C ALA A 583 -64.51 32.43 -10.17
N LEU A 584 -64.34 32.13 -11.46
CA LEU A 584 -63.05 32.21 -12.16
C LEU A 584 -62.45 33.61 -12.14
N PHE A 585 -63.28 34.65 -12.36
CA PHE A 585 -62.82 36.03 -12.46
C PHE A 585 -62.53 36.67 -11.09
N PHE A 586 -63.42 36.48 -10.10
CA PHE A 586 -63.30 37.08 -8.76
C PHE A 586 -62.58 36.18 -7.75
N GLY A 587 -62.22 34.94 -8.14
CA GLY A 587 -61.58 33.94 -7.28
C GLY A 587 -62.54 33.16 -6.38
N SER A 588 -63.70 33.74 -6.03
CA SER A 588 -64.77 33.05 -5.31
C SER A 588 -66.15 33.67 -5.57
N LEU A 589 -67.19 32.90 -5.28
CA LEU A 589 -68.60 33.30 -5.37
C LEU A 589 -69.38 32.60 -4.26
N GLN A 590 -70.17 33.34 -3.50
CA GLN A 590 -70.96 32.78 -2.40
C GLN A 590 -72.45 33.08 -2.57
N HIS A 591 -73.28 32.21 -1.99
CA HIS A 591 -74.73 32.32 -1.90
C HIS A 591 -75.41 32.56 -3.26
N TYR A 592 -74.86 32.00 -4.35
CA TYR A 592 -75.38 32.26 -5.67
C TYR A 592 -76.61 31.39 -5.94
N PRO A 593 -77.80 31.99 -6.13
CA PRO A 593 -79.03 31.22 -6.14
C PRO A 593 -79.21 30.50 -7.48
N LEU A 594 -79.15 29.18 -7.43
CA LEU A 594 -79.37 28.29 -8.57
C LEU A 594 -80.48 27.28 -8.27
N THR A 595 -80.98 26.64 -9.32
CA THR A 595 -81.97 25.56 -9.18
C THR A 595 -81.50 24.39 -10.02
N ILE A 596 -81.09 23.32 -9.35
CA ILE A 596 -80.62 22.08 -9.99
C ILE A 596 -81.83 21.34 -10.54
N ARG A 597 -81.70 20.79 -11.73
CA ARG A 597 -82.68 19.94 -12.40
C ARG A 597 -82.24 18.48 -12.30
N HIS A 598 -83.06 17.67 -11.65
CA HIS A 598 -82.91 16.23 -11.62
C HIS A 598 -83.40 15.61 -12.95
N SER A 599 -82.85 14.47 -13.36
CA SER A 599 -83.20 13.74 -14.59
C SER A 599 -84.68 13.35 -14.65
N SER A 600 -85.31 13.10 -13.50
CA SER A 600 -86.75 12.85 -13.37
C SER A 600 -87.65 14.09 -13.53
N GLY A 601 -87.07 15.28 -13.75
CA GLY A 601 -87.79 16.56 -13.88
C GLY A 601 -88.05 17.30 -12.55
N ASN A 602 -87.70 16.70 -11.40
CA ASN A 602 -87.78 17.40 -10.12
C ASN A 602 -86.71 18.49 -10.02
N VAL A 603 -87.05 19.60 -9.36
CA VAL A 603 -86.14 20.75 -9.22
C VAL A 603 -85.79 21.00 -7.76
N LYS A 604 -84.53 21.36 -7.50
CA LYS A 604 -84.03 21.63 -6.15
C LYS A 604 -83.39 23.01 -6.07
N GLN A 605 -83.89 23.85 -5.19
CA GLN A 605 -83.35 25.20 -4.99
C GLN A 605 -82.13 25.15 -4.08
N VAL A 606 -81.01 25.66 -4.58
CA VAL A 606 -79.72 25.62 -3.90
C VAL A 606 -79.06 26.99 -3.86
N LEU A 607 -78.25 27.21 -2.83
CA LEU A 607 -77.26 28.27 -2.81
C LEU A 607 -75.91 27.69 -3.20
N TYR A 608 -75.37 28.18 -4.31
CA TYR A 608 -74.14 27.69 -4.90
C TYR A 608 -72.96 28.53 -4.40
N ASN A 609 -71.97 27.86 -3.83
CA ASN A 609 -70.71 28.43 -3.38
C ASN A 609 -69.58 27.85 -4.24
N ALA A 610 -68.76 28.71 -4.83
CA ALA A 610 -67.73 28.31 -5.79
C ALA A 610 -66.42 29.06 -5.52
N THR A 611 -65.28 28.37 -5.60
CA THR A 611 -63.94 28.93 -5.38
C THR A 611 -62.96 28.32 -6.37
N VAL A 612 -61.97 29.09 -6.83
CA VAL A 612 -60.92 28.56 -7.71
C VAL A 612 -59.91 27.70 -6.95
N TYR A 613 -59.46 26.61 -7.55
CA TYR A 613 -58.29 25.85 -7.06
C TYR A 613 -57.15 25.94 -8.09
N ARG A 614 -55.92 25.86 -7.57
CA ARG A 614 -54.70 26.14 -8.33
C ARG A 614 -53.77 24.94 -8.32
N ASN A 615 -52.99 24.80 -9.38
CA ASN A 615 -51.92 23.80 -9.46
C ASN A 615 -50.70 24.24 -8.61
N ASN A 616 -49.68 23.39 -8.52
CA ASN A 616 -48.44 23.66 -7.76
C ASN A 616 -47.64 24.87 -8.29
N MET A 617 -47.92 25.35 -9.51
CA MET A 617 -47.31 26.53 -10.11
C MET A 617 -48.13 27.82 -9.86
N GLY A 618 -49.26 27.72 -9.15
CA GLY A 618 -50.12 28.85 -8.81
C GLY A 618 -51.14 29.23 -9.90
N GLU A 619 -51.19 28.49 -11.00
CA GLU A 619 -52.14 28.72 -12.10
C GLU A 619 -53.52 28.17 -11.74
N VAL A 620 -54.60 28.83 -12.18
CA VAL A 620 -55.97 28.38 -11.93
C VAL A 620 -56.24 27.11 -12.75
N GLU A 621 -56.46 26.00 -12.07
CA GLU A 621 -56.72 24.70 -12.68
C GLU A 621 -58.23 24.48 -12.90
N GLY A 622 -59.07 25.09 -12.06
CA GLY A 622 -60.52 25.01 -12.20
C GLY A 622 -61.27 25.70 -11.07
N VAL A 623 -62.60 25.50 -11.06
CA VAL A 623 -63.52 25.94 -10.01
C VAL A 623 -63.99 24.71 -9.27
N PHE A 624 -63.88 24.74 -7.95
CA PHE A 624 -64.57 23.81 -7.06
C PHE A 624 -65.81 24.48 -6.52
N ALA A 625 -66.92 23.74 -6.48
CA ALA A 625 -68.17 24.31 -6.04
C ALA A 625 -69.07 23.32 -5.31
N ALA A 626 -69.83 23.85 -4.35
CA ALA A 626 -70.75 23.13 -3.49
C ALA A 626 -72.13 23.80 -3.52
N ALA A 627 -73.19 23.00 -3.54
CA ALA A 627 -74.56 23.47 -3.60
C ALA A 627 -75.30 23.16 -2.29
N HIS A 628 -75.67 24.17 -1.52
CA HIS A 628 -76.40 23.99 -0.27
C HIS A 628 -77.92 24.06 -0.48
N ASP A 629 -78.67 23.07 0.01
CA ASP A 629 -80.13 23.03 -0.10
C ASP A 629 -80.80 24.04 0.86
N VAL A 630 -81.58 24.98 0.29
CA VAL A 630 -82.29 26.02 1.07
C VAL A 630 -83.80 25.86 1.10
N THR A 631 -84.31 24.69 0.67
CA THR A 631 -85.75 24.44 0.55
C THR A 631 -86.47 24.51 1.89
N LYS A 632 -85.87 23.96 2.96
CA LYS A 632 -86.45 23.97 4.32
C LYS A 632 -86.46 25.38 4.93
N LEU A 633 -85.36 26.13 4.78
CA LEU A 633 -85.20 27.47 5.35
C LEU A 633 -86.22 28.48 4.78
N LYS A 634 -86.45 28.44 3.46
CA LYS A 634 -87.44 29.32 2.82
C LYS A 634 -88.89 29.01 3.23
N LYS A 635 -89.23 27.73 3.44
CA LYS A 635 -90.57 27.33 3.91
C LYS A 635 -90.84 27.84 5.33
N ALA A 636 -89.86 27.73 6.24
CA ALA A 636 -89.98 28.23 7.61
C ALA A 636 -90.16 29.76 7.67
N ARG A 637 -89.37 30.52 6.91
CA ARG A 637 -89.51 31.99 6.83
C ARG A 637 -90.89 32.44 6.31
N LYS A 638 -91.44 31.71 5.33
CA LYS A 638 -92.77 32.01 4.79
C LYS A 638 -93.89 31.69 5.79
N ALA A 639 -93.74 30.64 6.59
CA ALA A 639 -94.70 30.29 7.64
C ALA A 639 -94.74 31.34 8.76
N LEU A 640 -93.58 31.81 9.24
CA LEU A 640 -93.49 32.84 10.29
C LEU A 640 -94.20 34.13 9.87
N LYS A 641 -93.91 34.63 8.66
CA LYS A 641 -94.52 35.85 8.12
C LYS A 641 -96.05 35.75 7.97
N ASN A 642 -96.56 34.55 7.66
CA ASN A 642 -98.00 34.33 7.56
C ASN A 642 -98.68 34.29 8.95
N SER A 643 -98.00 33.75 9.96
CA SER A 643 -98.51 33.73 11.35
C SER A 643 -98.63 35.14 11.93
N GLU A 644 -97.61 36.00 11.75
CA GLU A 644 -97.62 37.40 12.21
C GLU A 644 -98.81 38.20 11.64
N ARG A 645 -99.08 38.02 10.33
CA ARG A 645 -100.20 38.70 9.66
C ARG A 645 -101.56 38.25 10.20
N TYR A 646 -101.71 36.96 10.53
CA TYR A 646 -102.94 36.40 11.10
C TYR A 646 -103.24 36.99 12.49
N TYR A 647 -102.25 37.04 13.39
CA TYR A 647 -102.43 37.60 14.73
C TYR A 647 -102.80 39.10 14.72
N ARG A 648 -102.15 39.90 13.86
CA ARG A 648 -102.46 41.35 13.75
C ARG A 648 -103.93 41.60 13.36
N SER A 649 -104.46 40.84 12.40
CA SER A 649 -105.84 41.02 11.94
C SER A 649 -106.90 40.63 12.99
N LEU A 650 -106.60 39.70 13.90
CA LEU A 650 -107.53 39.33 14.99
C LEU A 650 -107.68 40.45 16.03
N ILE A 651 -106.57 41.10 16.39
CA ILE A 651 -106.56 42.17 17.41
C ILE A 651 -107.27 43.42 16.88
N GLU A 652 -107.02 43.81 15.62
CA GLU A 652 -107.62 45.00 14.99
C GLU A 652 -109.16 44.91 14.84
N ASN A 653 -109.74 43.71 14.79
CA ASN A 653 -111.18 43.51 14.55
C ASN A 653 -111.97 43.06 15.80
N THR A 654 -111.35 43.04 16.98
CA THR A 654 -112.04 42.69 18.23
C THR A 654 -113.01 43.81 18.63
N LEU A 655 -114.19 43.44 19.16
CA LEU A 655 -115.22 44.41 19.61
C LEU A 655 -114.89 45.00 20.98
N ASP A 656 -114.20 44.24 21.83
CA ASP A 656 -113.71 44.68 23.12
C ASP A 656 -112.41 45.49 22.97
N VAL A 657 -112.10 46.29 23.97
CA VAL A 657 -110.84 47.04 24.04
C VAL A 657 -109.82 46.23 24.82
N ILE A 658 -108.70 45.92 24.18
CA ILE A 658 -107.57 45.24 24.80
C ILE A 658 -106.55 46.29 25.18
N PHE A 659 -106.20 46.35 26.46
CA PHE A 659 -105.07 47.08 26.98
C PHE A 659 -103.95 46.13 27.40
N VAL A 660 -102.71 46.59 27.31
CA VAL A 660 -101.59 46.03 28.06
C VAL A 660 -101.06 47.14 28.95
N LEU A 661 -101.04 46.90 30.25
CA LEU A 661 -100.54 47.84 31.25
C LEU A 661 -99.19 47.39 31.81
N ASP A 662 -98.38 48.34 32.26
CA ASP A 662 -97.24 48.04 33.15
C ASP A 662 -97.68 47.78 34.60
N ASP A 663 -96.71 47.56 35.51
CA ASP A 663 -96.93 47.36 36.95
C ASP A 663 -97.46 48.60 37.69
N GLU A 664 -97.38 49.78 37.07
CA GLU A 664 -97.88 51.04 37.63
C GLU A 664 -99.29 51.39 37.12
N GLY A 665 -99.81 50.64 36.14
CA GLY A 665 -101.12 50.86 35.53
C GLY A 665 -101.12 51.81 34.32
N ASN A 666 -99.93 52.12 33.79
CA ASN A 666 -99.79 52.92 32.57
C ASN A 666 -100.03 52.05 31.33
N VAL A 667 -100.69 52.61 30.33
CA VAL A 667 -101.06 51.89 29.10
C VAL A 667 -99.86 51.77 28.16
N ASN A 668 -99.32 50.57 27.98
CA ASN A 668 -98.27 50.26 27.00
C ASN A 668 -98.84 49.96 25.61
N TYR A 669 -100.07 49.45 25.56
CA TYR A 669 -100.78 49.15 24.33
C TYR A 669 -102.27 49.32 24.52
N ALA A 670 -102.95 49.89 23.52
CA ALA A 670 -104.41 49.88 23.40
C ALA A 670 -104.80 49.39 22.00
N SER A 671 -105.77 48.47 21.92
CA SER A 671 -106.28 48.03 20.63
C SER A 671 -107.06 49.15 19.93
N PRO A 672 -107.06 49.22 18.58
CA PRO A 672 -107.76 50.27 17.83
C PRO A 672 -109.27 50.36 18.11
N SER A 673 -109.88 49.32 18.68
CA SER A 673 -111.28 49.33 19.15
C SER A 673 -111.56 50.36 20.24
N ILE A 674 -110.53 50.89 20.93
CA ILE A 674 -110.66 51.95 21.94
C ILE A 674 -111.40 53.19 21.42
N LYS A 675 -111.11 53.60 20.17
CA LYS A 675 -111.80 54.73 19.52
C LYS A 675 -113.30 54.51 19.39
N ARG A 676 -113.72 53.27 19.15
CA ARG A 676 -115.13 52.93 18.97
C ARG A 676 -115.86 52.87 20.32
N VAL A 677 -115.19 52.39 21.36
CA VAL A 677 -115.81 52.12 22.67
C VAL A 677 -115.70 53.30 23.63
N PHE A 678 -114.53 53.95 23.71
CA PHE A 678 -114.25 55.03 24.65
C PHE A 678 -114.04 56.40 23.98
N GLY A 679 -113.99 56.47 22.64
CA GLY A 679 -113.81 57.71 21.87
C GLY A 679 -112.35 58.08 21.59
N TYR A 680 -111.43 57.70 22.47
CA TYR A 680 -110.01 58.06 22.35
C TYR A 680 -109.28 57.39 21.18
N GLU A 681 -108.32 58.09 20.58
CA GLU A 681 -107.35 57.45 19.68
C GLU A 681 -106.38 56.56 20.47
N ALA A 682 -106.00 55.41 19.90
CA ALA A 682 -105.14 54.44 20.59
C ALA A 682 -103.77 55.03 20.96
N ASP A 683 -103.18 55.85 20.09
CA ASP A 683 -101.89 56.48 20.32
C ASP A 683 -101.94 57.57 21.39
N ASP A 684 -103.09 58.24 21.58
CA ASP A 684 -103.25 59.31 22.56
C ASP A 684 -103.34 58.79 24.00
N ILE A 685 -103.66 57.50 24.19
CA ILE A 685 -103.83 56.88 25.51
C ILE A 685 -102.55 56.15 25.97
N ILE A 686 -101.59 55.89 25.06
CA ILE A 686 -100.33 55.24 25.44
C ILE A 686 -99.55 56.11 26.43
N GLY A 687 -99.13 55.52 27.55
CA GLY A 687 -98.41 56.18 28.63
C GLY A 687 -99.30 56.88 29.65
N PHE A 688 -100.61 57.01 29.41
CA PHE A 688 -101.54 57.47 30.44
C PHE A 688 -101.84 56.36 31.44
N ASN A 689 -102.15 56.75 32.68
CA ASN A 689 -102.54 55.82 33.70
C ASN A 689 -104.04 55.49 33.59
N VAL A 690 -104.38 54.20 33.52
CA VAL A 690 -105.78 53.78 33.31
C VAL A 690 -106.70 54.23 34.45
N PHE A 691 -106.16 54.43 35.66
CA PHE A 691 -106.92 54.81 36.84
C PHE A 691 -107.49 56.22 36.77
N ASP A 692 -106.90 57.12 35.96
CA ASP A 692 -107.41 58.47 35.74
C ASP A 692 -108.76 58.48 35.02
N PHE A 693 -109.09 57.40 34.32
CA PHE A 693 -110.34 57.22 33.57
C PHE A 693 -111.37 56.40 34.34
N ILE A 694 -111.11 56.05 35.60
CA ILE A 694 -112.05 55.30 36.44
C ILE A 694 -112.87 56.25 37.30
N HIS A 695 -114.16 55.97 37.48
CA HIS A 695 -115.03 56.79 38.31
C HIS A 695 -114.51 56.88 39.76
N PRO A 696 -114.50 58.07 40.40
CA PRO A 696 -113.88 58.26 41.73
C PRO A 696 -114.42 57.35 42.85
N GLU A 697 -115.69 56.94 42.76
CA GLU A 697 -116.29 55.99 43.72
C GLU A 697 -115.76 54.55 43.55
N ASP A 698 -115.36 54.16 42.34
CA ASP A 698 -114.88 52.81 42.04
C ASP A 698 -113.35 52.73 42.26
N LEU A 699 -112.64 53.84 42.11
CA LEU A 699 -111.17 53.92 42.13
C LEU A 699 -110.48 53.26 43.35
N PRO A 700 -110.91 53.46 44.62
CA PRO A 700 -110.23 52.87 45.77
C PRO A 700 -110.26 51.33 45.76
N GLU A 701 -111.37 50.74 45.32
CA GLU A 701 -111.52 49.28 45.23
C GLU A 701 -110.65 48.72 44.09
N ILE A 702 -110.61 49.42 42.95
CA ILE A 702 -109.82 48.98 41.79
C ILE A 702 -108.31 49.03 42.06
N LEU A 703 -107.81 50.06 42.74
CA LEU A 703 -106.38 50.16 43.08
C LEU A 703 -105.95 49.02 44.01
N ASP A 704 -106.75 48.70 45.04
CA ASP A 704 -106.47 47.57 45.94
C ASP A 704 -106.44 46.23 45.18
N ILE A 705 -107.41 46.02 44.30
CA ILE A 705 -107.46 44.82 43.45
C ILE A 705 -106.24 44.77 42.51
N PHE A 706 -105.87 45.86 41.85
CA PHE A 706 -104.78 45.86 40.87
C PHE A 706 -103.43 45.55 41.52
N PHE A 707 -103.06 46.25 42.59
CA PHE A 707 -101.76 46.05 43.23
C PHE A 707 -101.66 44.70 43.95
N ARG A 708 -102.74 44.20 44.57
CA ARG A 708 -102.75 42.86 45.19
C ARG A 708 -102.54 41.76 44.16
N GLU A 709 -103.12 41.90 42.98
CA GLU A 709 -103.12 40.84 41.97
C GLU A 709 -101.90 40.90 41.03
N ILE A 710 -101.16 42.02 40.99
CA ILE A 710 -99.84 42.08 40.34
C ILE A 710 -98.81 41.24 41.10
N GLU A 711 -98.88 41.23 42.43
CA GLU A 711 -97.97 40.44 43.28
C GLU A 711 -98.27 38.93 43.25
N ASN A 712 -99.48 38.54 42.82
CA ASN A 712 -99.90 37.14 42.75
C ASN A 712 -99.89 36.63 41.29
N ASP A 713 -99.09 35.60 41.02
CA ASP A 713 -99.00 34.99 39.69
C ASP A 713 -100.35 34.33 39.30
N ALA A 714 -100.89 34.78 38.16
CA ALA A 714 -102.03 34.19 37.44
C ALA A 714 -103.44 34.28 38.08
N SER A 715 -103.85 35.49 38.46
CA SER A 715 -105.25 35.79 38.79
C SER A 715 -106.05 36.33 37.59
N ASN A 716 -107.20 35.71 37.29
CA ASN A 716 -108.18 36.26 36.36
C ASN A 716 -109.14 37.17 37.11
N ILE A 717 -108.94 38.48 36.98
CA ILE A 717 -109.77 39.48 37.63
C ILE A 717 -110.98 39.73 36.75
N ARG A 718 -112.18 39.70 37.33
CA ARG A 718 -113.42 40.07 36.63
C ARG A 718 -114.17 41.08 37.47
N LEU A 719 -114.28 42.29 36.96
CA LEU A 719 -114.95 43.38 37.65
C LEU A 719 -115.80 44.20 36.69
N THR A 720 -116.73 44.95 37.25
CA THR A 720 -117.52 45.93 36.50
C THR A 720 -117.18 47.28 37.07
N VAL A 721 -116.66 48.17 36.23
CA VAL A 721 -116.20 49.50 36.64
C VAL A 721 -116.79 50.54 35.71
N ARG A 722 -117.04 51.74 36.25
CA ARG A 722 -117.41 52.89 35.43
C ARG A 722 -116.14 53.54 34.88
N CYS A 723 -116.02 53.52 33.56
CA CYS A 723 -114.92 54.13 32.82
C CYS A 723 -115.40 55.39 32.11
N GLN A 724 -114.54 56.40 32.03
CA GLN A 724 -114.83 57.65 31.36
C GLN A 724 -114.70 57.49 29.84
N HIS A 725 -115.70 57.98 29.11
CA HIS A 725 -115.63 58.17 27.67
C HIS A 725 -115.09 59.58 27.35
N GLU A 726 -114.45 59.79 26.21
CA GLU A 726 -113.83 61.06 25.79
C GLU A 726 -114.77 62.28 25.92
N ASN A 727 -116.06 62.10 25.62
CA ASN A 727 -117.09 63.14 25.77
C ASN A 727 -117.48 63.48 27.23
N GLY A 728 -116.85 62.85 28.23
CA GLY A 728 -117.07 63.06 29.66
C GLY A 728 -118.18 62.22 30.29
N SER A 729 -118.86 61.35 29.53
CA SER A 729 -119.87 60.41 30.06
C SER A 729 -119.23 59.17 30.71
N TRP A 730 -119.98 58.46 31.55
CA TRP A 730 -119.51 57.25 32.24
C TRP A 730 -120.14 56.00 31.63
N LEU A 731 -119.30 55.09 31.14
CA LEU A 731 -119.70 53.79 30.61
C LEU A 731 -119.50 52.70 31.67
N ARG A 732 -120.44 51.75 31.79
CA ARG A 732 -120.21 50.55 32.60
C ARG A 732 -119.46 49.53 31.78
N CYS A 733 -118.22 49.25 32.16
CA CYS A 733 -117.37 48.31 31.47
C CYS A 733 -117.16 47.05 32.31
N LYS A 734 -117.43 45.90 31.70
CA LYS A 734 -117.00 44.62 32.23
C LYS A 734 -115.54 44.42 31.84
N ILE A 735 -114.67 44.36 32.83
CA ILE A 735 -113.25 44.18 32.67
C ILE A 735 -112.85 42.75 33.04
N VAL A 736 -112.04 42.15 32.17
CA VAL A 736 -111.31 40.91 32.47
C VAL A 736 -109.82 41.22 32.38
N ALA A 737 -109.10 41.13 33.48
CA ALA A 737 -107.65 41.33 33.51
C ALA A 737 -106.93 40.02 33.80
N GLN A 738 -105.79 39.83 33.13
CA GLN A 738 -104.89 38.70 33.34
C GLN A 738 -103.47 39.23 33.54
N ASN A 739 -102.89 38.91 34.69
CA ASN A 739 -101.50 39.25 34.99
C ASN A 739 -100.55 38.35 34.17
N LEU A 740 -99.81 38.96 33.23
CA LEU A 740 -98.79 38.32 32.40
C LEU A 740 -97.46 39.07 32.49
N ILE A 741 -97.21 39.73 33.62
CA ILE A 741 -96.00 40.55 33.80
C ILE A 741 -94.71 39.71 33.74
N ASN A 742 -94.79 38.44 34.14
CA ASN A 742 -93.68 37.49 34.08
C ASN A 742 -93.54 36.77 32.72
N ASP A 743 -94.46 36.96 31.77
CA ASP A 743 -94.34 36.41 30.42
C ASP A 743 -93.41 37.30 29.57
N PRO A 744 -92.25 36.80 29.10
CA PRO A 744 -91.28 37.61 28.35
C PRO A 744 -91.83 38.21 27.04
N ALA A 745 -92.92 37.66 26.49
CA ALA A 745 -93.54 38.14 25.26
C ALA A 745 -94.55 39.28 25.49
N VAL A 746 -95.09 39.43 26.71
CA VAL A 746 -96.15 40.39 27.04
C VAL A 746 -95.68 41.44 28.04
N ASN A 747 -94.96 41.04 29.09
CA ASN A 747 -94.37 41.90 30.11
C ASN A 747 -95.33 42.98 30.64
N GLY A 748 -96.56 42.58 30.97
CA GLY A 748 -97.59 43.48 31.48
C GLY A 748 -98.91 42.79 31.83
N VAL A 749 -99.86 43.57 32.34
CA VAL A 749 -101.22 43.10 32.65
C VAL A 749 -102.12 43.30 31.43
N VAL A 750 -102.65 42.21 30.88
CA VAL A 750 -103.56 42.28 29.73
C VAL A 750 -104.98 42.46 30.22
N ILE A 751 -105.62 43.53 29.79
CA ILE A 751 -106.98 43.89 30.17
C ILE A 751 -107.88 43.83 28.95
N ASN A 752 -109.00 43.13 29.07
CA ASN A 752 -110.06 43.17 28.08
C ASN A 752 -111.28 43.89 28.66
N ALA A 753 -111.62 45.05 28.13
CA ALA A 753 -112.71 45.90 28.57
C ALA A 753 -113.86 45.89 27.56
N ARG A 754 -115.06 45.53 28.03
CA ARG A 754 -116.29 45.51 27.22
C ARG A 754 -117.32 46.47 27.81
N ASP A 755 -117.81 47.40 27.00
CA ASP A 755 -118.97 48.22 27.38
C ASP A 755 -120.24 47.35 27.46
N ILE A 756 -120.95 47.48 28.59
CA ILE A 756 -122.20 46.78 28.89
C ILE A 756 -123.31 47.75 29.30
N THR A 757 -123.18 49.04 28.99
CA THR A 757 -124.11 50.10 29.43
C THR A 757 -125.55 49.81 28.99
N GLU A 758 -125.79 49.34 27.75
CA GLU A 758 -127.13 48.99 27.24
C GLU A 758 -127.80 47.77 27.91
N ARG A 759 -127.10 46.99 28.76
CA ARG A 759 -127.67 45.78 29.40
C ARG A 759 -128.33 46.01 30.76
N TYR A 760 -128.26 47.24 31.29
CA TYR A 760 -128.71 47.55 32.65
C TYR A 760 -129.57 48.84 32.74
N ASP A 761 -130.10 49.30 31.61
CA ASP A 761 -131.16 50.32 31.54
C ASP A 761 -132.56 49.69 31.39
#